data_AF-A0A2N5ZK41-F1
#
_entry.id   AF-A0A2N5ZK41-F1
#
_cell.length_a   1.000
_cell.length_b   1.000
_cell.length_c   1.000
_cell.angle_alpha   90.00
_cell.angle_beta   90.00
_cell.angle_gamma   90.00
#
_symmetry.space_group_name_H-M   'P 1'
#
loop_
_entity.id
_entity.type
_entity.pdbx_description
1 polymer ?
#
loop_
_entity_poly.entity_id
_entity_poly.type
_entity_poly.pdbx_seq_one_letter_code
_entity_poly.pdbx_strand_id
1 'polypeptide(L)'
;MANIEDYDDGINRNDTDLSRIEYEKLKAENKERLKELACINETVRILKEAKNIDEALHLISGAIPRGMQYPEDTTARITYDGKVFTSVNFKGSQWVLRQNFDTIDKRVGSLEIFYTSDHPQLDFGPFLKEEQDLVDNLSSLIKGYLDGDIANKLSRPNQLYSSIKTVSVTKPRRSKLLQLFLNRNNYNRDLYHDLMPFKIKEILLVASLYDAFSIESGGRFSEYVLRQYERLNLTSVPRITGASDPEDAMEHLKAKHYDMVIMMIGMDTSKPLGLAVRIKEAFPYLPVFALLNNNENLIQLEEKRKELPVIDKVFVWKGDSQVFFSMIKLIEDKINVDNDTRMGLVRVVILVEDAATYYSRYLPMLYNIVMEQTRRIIDDVSTDDLYKVLRLRTRPKILLATTYEEAMRIYKKYSNQLLCLITDVEFEKNGKLYKNAGIDLVKEIKSEKRELPVVIQSSDKKFEYIAEELDAAFIDKNSESLMQDLRTFILHYLGFGNFVFRDLQGREIAIARSLREFENLLHTIPEESIVYHGNKNHFSLWLMARGEIQVAHILHPAQIADFPTPDDLRKYIITILNKFRNEQNKGKVVPFHVSDIDDPTSIVLLGEGNLGGKGRGLAFINTLIHNYDFSQLIQGINIRTPNTCMIGTDEFLKFMEFNDLRQKVYEEKDYSRIKKWFLEAQFSEMISDRLYKLLKFIEKPIAVRSSGMFEDSIQQPFAGIFETYILPNSDPDIKKRQEQLEEAIKLVYASVFSKLARGYVEAISYKIEEEMMAVVIQEVVGNQYGDYFYPHISGVAQSYNYYPVSHMEPDDGMAVAAVGLGKYVVDGEKAYRFSPKYPQTMIHSLKDLYKESQVEFYAVDMKRQELDFEKGDMAGLIRLDIDDAEMHGTLKHCASVYDPEGDRLIPGLSHAGPRVVNFANILRHNYIPLSKTIETVLDIVEEALGSPVEIEFAVDLNKDEEGKASFYLLQIKPQISSWEGYSFEEEDLKDENVILFTDKAMGNGIVDNIYDIIIIDKEKFDKSHTKTMAEEVEAFNETMKAENRKYLLIGPGRWGTRDPWIGIPVDWPQISNAKVIVETDLDGFPLEASSGSHFFHNVTSMNVGYFSVNQSNQKQFINWDFIFRQPLHDEKKYFKHFRLDKPFTIKIDGKKRNGTVIE
;
A
#
# COMPACT_ATOMS: atom_id res chain seq x y z
N MET A 1 -13.87 -64.01 45.08
CA MET A 1 -13.63 -63.82 46.52
C MET A 1 -13.74 -62.33 46.80
N ALA A 2 -14.76 -61.94 47.57
CA ALA A 2 -14.90 -60.74 48.45
C ALA A 2 -14.49 -59.35 47.90
N ASN A 3 -15.28 -58.26 47.94
CA ASN A 3 -16.46 -57.90 48.73
C ASN A 3 -17.30 -56.87 47.94
N ILE A 4 -18.62 -57.05 47.96
CA ILE A 4 -19.64 -56.03 47.66
C ILE A 4 -20.34 -55.78 49.01
N GLU A 5 -20.40 -54.53 49.44
CA GLU A 5 -21.32 -54.09 50.50
C GLU A 5 -22.37 -53.18 49.89
N ASP A 6 -23.63 -53.53 50.17
CA ASP A 6 -24.86 -52.81 49.87
C ASP A 6 -24.92 -51.46 50.59
N TYR A 7 -25.44 -50.46 49.89
CA TYR A 7 -26.33 -49.44 50.48
C TYR A 7 -27.35 -49.02 49.41
N ASP A 8 -28.58 -49.47 49.60
CA ASP A 8 -29.78 -48.94 48.96
C ASP A 8 -30.43 -47.98 49.95
N ASP A 9 -30.66 -46.72 49.57
CA ASP A 9 -31.79 -45.93 50.07
C ASP A 9 -31.97 -44.61 49.30
N GLY A 10 -33.18 -44.39 48.78
CA GLY A 10 -33.79 -43.06 48.70
C GLY A 10 -33.77 -42.30 47.37
N ILE A 11 -34.45 -42.79 46.32
CA ILE A 11 -34.82 -41.94 45.18
C ILE A 11 -35.95 -40.99 45.62
N ASN A 12 -35.58 -39.73 45.84
CA ASN A 12 -36.47 -38.61 46.11
C ASN A 12 -37.37 -38.34 44.89
N ARG A 13 -38.69 -38.38 45.06
CA ARG A 13 -39.69 -37.97 44.05
C ARG A 13 -39.58 -36.48 43.63
N ASN A 14 -38.77 -35.67 44.31
CA ASN A 14 -38.58 -34.26 43.97
C ASN A 14 -37.55 -34.02 42.83
N ASP A 15 -36.62 -34.94 42.57
CA ASP A 15 -35.63 -34.78 41.47
C ASP A 15 -36.21 -35.07 40.07
N THR A 16 -37.29 -35.85 40.01
CA THR A 16 -37.97 -36.18 38.74
C THR A 16 -38.90 -35.05 38.26
N ASP A 17 -39.43 -34.22 39.16
CA ASP A 17 -40.20 -33.03 38.77
C ASP A 17 -39.28 -31.85 38.42
N LEU A 18 -38.15 -31.67 39.11
CA LEU A 18 -37.14 -30.65 38.77
C LEU A 18 -36.54 -30.88 37.37
N SER A 19 -36.14 -32.11 37.05
CA SER A 19 -35.61 -32.46 35.71
C SER A 19 -36.65 -32.32 34.59
N ARG A 20 -37.93 -32.54 34.88
CA ARG A 20 -39.02 -32.36 33.92
C ARG A 20 -39.35 -30.89 33.67
N ILE A 21 -39.33 -30.06 34.71
CA ILE A 21 -39.48 -28.59 34.59
C ILE A 21 -38.29 -27.99 33.82
N GLU A 22 -37.08 -28.45 34.10
CA GLU A 22 -35.86 -28.00 33.42
C GLU A 22 -35.86 -28.43 31.94
N TYR A 23 -36.33 -29.64 31.62
CA TYR A 23 -36.53 -30.11 30.25
C TYR A 23 -37.61 -29.32 29.49
N GLU A 24 -38.75 -29.03 30.11
CA GLU A 24 -39.82 -28.21 29.52
C GLU A 24 -39.33 -26.77 29.26
N LYS A 25 -38.53 -26.21 30.17
CA LYS A 25 -37.91 -24.89 30.02
C LYS A 25 -36.91 -24.86 28.85
N LEU A 26 -36.01 -25.84 28.77
CA LEU A 26 -35.06 -26.02 27.65
C LEU A 26 -35.77 -26.22 26.31
N LYS A 27 -36.90 -26.92 26.29
CA LYS A 27 -37.72 -27.11 25.08
C LYS A 27 -38.41 -25.83 24.64
N ALA A 28 -38.86 -25.00 25.57
CA ALA A 28 -39.42 -23.68 25.28
C ALA A 28 -38.35 -22.71 24.76
N GLU A 29 -37.19 -22.64 25.42
CA GLU A 29 -36.04 -21.82 24.99
C GLU A 29 -35.54 -22.23 23.59
N ASN A 30 -35.42 -23.54 23.30
CA ASN A 30 -35.08 -24.02 21.95
C ASN A 30 -36.12 -23.64 20.90
N LYS A 31 -37.41 -23.64 21.26
CA LYS A 31 -38.48 -23.29 20.32
C LYS A 31 -38.45 -21.80 19.95
N GLU A 32 -38.21 -20.92 20.92
CA GLU A 32 -38.06 -19.48 20.66
C GLU A 32 -36.79 -19.20 19.84
N ARG A 33 -35.68 -19.87 20.17
CA ARG A 33 -34.43 -19.76 19.39
C ARG A 33 -34.58 -20.18 17.93
N LEU A 34 -35.38 -21.20 17.65
CA LEU A 34 -35.68 -21.63 16.28
C LEU A 34 -36.49 -20.59 15.50
N LYS A 35 -37.41 -19.88 16.14
CA LYS A 35 -38.20 -18.80 15.50
C LYS A 35 -37.31 -17.61 15.14
N GLU A 36 -36.43 -17.20 16.05
CA GLU A 36 -35.45 -16.12 15.79
C GLU A 36 -34.57 -16.44 14.59
N LEU A 37 -33.98 -17.63 14.57
CA LEU A 37 -33.11 -18.07 13.48
C LEU A 37 -33.87 -18.18 12.15
N ALA A 38 -35.12 -18.67 12.17
CA ALA A 38 -35.96 -18.69 10.99
C ALA A 38 -36.25 -17.28 10.46
N CYS A 39 -36.52 -16.32 11.35
CA CYS A 39 -36.77 -14.93 10.99
C CYS A 39 -35.54 -14.23 10.39
N ILE A 40 -34.35 -14.46 10.96
CA ILE A 40 -33.08 -13.93 10.41
C ILE A 40 -32.81 -14.51 9.02
N ASN A 41 -32.95 -15.83 8.86
CA ASN A 41 -32.70 -16.52 7.59
C ASN A 41 -33.67 -16.08 6.50
N GLU A 42 -34.96 -15.93 6.85
CA GLU A 42 -35.98 -15.42 5.95
C GLU A 42 -35.65 -13.99 5.48
N THR A 43 -35.20 -13.13 6.41
CA THR A 43 -34.78 -11.76 6.10
C THR A 43 -33.58 -11.75 5.15
N VAL A 44 -32.56 -12.57 5.40
CA VAL A 44 -31.39 -12.69 4.51
C VAL A 44 -31.80 -13.19 3.11
N ARG A 45 -32.76 -14.13 3.02
CA ARG A 45 -33.29 -14.59 1.73
C ARG A 45 -34.00 -13.47 0.99
N ILE A 46 -34.90 -12.75 1.65
CA ILE A 46 -35.63 -11.63 1.06
C ILE A 46 -34.65 -10.57 0.53
N LEU A 47 -33.62 -10.22 1.31
CA LEU A 47 -32.60 -9.25 0.89
C LEU A 47 -31.81 -9.73 -0.35
N LYS A 48 -31.61 -11.04 -0.52
CA LYS A 48 -30.90 -11.61 -1.70
C LYS A 48 -31.78 -11.73 -2.95
N GLU A 49 -33.08 -11.99 -2.79
CA GLU A 49 -33.99 -12.33 -3.88
C GLU A 49 -34.86 -11.17 -4.36
N ALA A 50 -35.09 -10.15 -3.51
CA ALA A 50 -35.95 -9.02 -3.84
C ALA A 50 -35.43 -8.22 -5.05
N LYS A 51 -36.34 -7.77 -5.91
CA LYS A 51 -35.97 -7.05 -7.15
C LYS A 51 -35.57 -5.61 -6.87
N ASN A 52 -36.04 -5.03 -5.76
CA ASN A 52 -35.74 -3.67 -5.33
C ASN A 52 -35.94 -3.50 -3.82
N ILE A 53 -35.43 -2.38 -3.27
CA ILE A 53 -35.47 -2.06 -1.84
C ILE A 53 -36.91 -2.03 -1.29
N ASP A 54 -37.84 -1.38 -2.00
CA ASP A 54 -39.21 -1.22 -1.50
C ASP A 54 -39.90 -2.58 -1.32
N GLU A 55 -39.70 -3.50 -2.28
CA GLU A 55 -40.18 -4.89 -2.20
C GLU A 55 -39.51 -5.65 -1.04
N ALA A 56 -38.20 -5.50 -0.87
CA ALA A 56 -37.47 -6.15 0.22
C ALA A 56 -37.99 -5.71 1.60
N LEU A 57 -38.09 -4.40 1.84
CA LEU A 57 -38.55 -3.85 3.12
C LEU A 57 -40.01 -4.21 3.42
N HIS A 58 -40.86 -4.26 2.39
CA HIS A 58 -42.25 -4.71 2.55
C HIS A 58 -42.32 -6.19 2.96
N LEU A 59 -41.61 -7.07 2.26
CA LEU A 59 -41.59 -8.50 2.57
C LEU A 59 -41.01 -8.77 3.97
N ILE A 60 -39.95 -8.06 4.36
CA ILE A 60 -39.35 -8.18 5.69
C ILE A 60 -40.34 -7.74 6.78
N SER A 61 -41.05 -6.63 6.58
CA SER A 61 -42.08 -6.19 7.53
C SER A 61 -43.18 -7.24 7.75
N GLY A 62 -43.49 -8.07 6.75
CA GLY A 62 -44.42 -9.18 6.87
C GLY A 62 -43.84 -10.46 7.51
N ALA A 63 -42.52 -10.65 7.48
CA ALA A 63 -41.85 -11.83 8.03
C ALA A 63 -41.59 -11.73 9.54
N ILE A 64 -41.28 -10.52 10.03
CA ILE A 64 -40.87 -10.24 11.42
C ILE A 64 -41.84 -10.81 12.48
N PRO A 65 -43.18 -10.68 12.37
CA PRO A 65 -44.09 -11.20 13.39
C PRO A 65 -43.88 -12.68 13.73
N ARG A 66 -43.47 -13.52 12.77
CA ARG A 66 -43.26 -14.96 13.00
C ARG A 66 -42.05 -15.26 13.89
N GLY A 67 -41.12 -14.31 14.02
CA GLY A 67 -39.91 -14.42 14.83
C GLY A 67 -40.11 -14.05 16.30
N MET A 68 -41.29 -13.53 16.67
CA MET A 68 -41.56 -13.00 18.01
C MET A 68 -42.25 -14.04 18.92
N GLN A 69 -42.26 -13.78 20.22
CA GLN A 69 -42.83 -14.63 21.25
C GLN A 69 -44.34 -14.80 21.07
N TYR A 70 -45.03 -13.72 20.69
CA TYR A 70 -46.48 -13.69 20.41
C TYR A 70 -46.79 -13.29 18.95
N PRO A 71 -46.56 -14.16 17.94
CA PRO A 71 -46.69 -13.79 16.53
C PRO A 71 -48.07 -13.27 16.12
N GLU A 72 -49.14 -13.82 16.69
CA GLU A 72 -50.53 -13.48 16.36
C GLU A 72 -50.92 -12.07 16.85
N ASP A 73 -50.25 -11.59 17.90
CA ASP A 73 -50.43 -10.25 18.48
C ASP A 73 -49.32 -9.29 18.02
N THR A 74 -48.49 -9.66 17.04
CA THR A 74 -47.35 -8.83 16.62
C THR A 74 -47.60 -8.13 15.29
N THR A 75 -47.27 -6.84 15.24
CA THR A 75 -47.17 -6.08 14.00
C THR A 75 -45.84 -5.34 13.89
N ALA A 76 -45.33 -5.17 12.68
CA ALA A 76 -44.02 -4.55 12.44
C ALA A 76 -44.12 -3.40 11.43
N ARG A 77 -43.28 -2.38 11.64
CA ARG A 77 -43.12 -1.22 10.77
C ARG A 77 -41.65 -0.94 10.51
N ILE A 78 -41.29 -0.79 9.25
CA ILE A 78 -39.99 -0.28 8.82
C ILE A 78 -40.20 1.08 8.17
N THR A 79 -39.43 2.07 8.61
CA THR A 79 -39.41 3.41 8.03
C THR A 79 -38.06 3.64 7.37
N TYR A 80 -38.03 4.09 6.12
CA TYR A 80 -36.79 4.42 5.43
C TYR A 80 -37.05 5.44 4.33
N ASP A 81 -36.24 6.50 4.27
CA ASP A 81 -36.33 7.56 3.25
C ASP A 81 -37.75 8.18 3.09
N GLY A 82 -38.43 8.41 4.22
CA GLY A 82 -39.79 8.95 4.24
C GLY A 82 -40.90 7.97 3.82
N LYS A 83 -40.56 6.72 3.45
CA LYS A 83 -41.51 5.65 3.16
C LYS A 83 -41.73 4.76 4.38
N VAL A 84 -42.94 4.20 4.48
CA VAL A 84 -43.37 3.33 5.56
C VAL A 84 -43.78 1.98 5.00
N PHE A 85 -43.22 0.90 5.53
CA PHE A 85 -43.50 -0.48 5.18
C PHE A 85 -44.05 -1.20 6.40
N THR A 86 -45.19 -1.87 6.28
CA THR A 86 -45.88 -2.47 7.42
C THR A 86 -46.28 -3.92 7.18
N SER A 87 -46.32 -4.70 8.26
CA SER A 87 -46.93 -6.04 8.28
C SER A 87 -48.42 -5.98 7.93
N VAL A 88 -48.99 -7.14 7.58
CA VAL A 88 -50.44 -7.28 7.35
C VAL A 88 -51.19 -6.92 8.65
N ASN A 89 -52.29 -6.16 8.55
CA ASN A 89 -53.13 -5.70 9.68
C ASN A 89 -52.40 -4.84 10.74
N PHE A 90 -51.39 -4.06 10.33
CA PHE A 90 -50.61 -3.21 11.23
C PHE A 90 -51.44 -2.31 12.16
N LYS A 91 -51.14 -2.37 13.46
CA LYS A 91 -51.69 -1.49 14.50
C LYS A 91 -50.58 -1.14 15.49
N GLY A 92 -50.22 0.15 15.55
CA GLY A 92 -49.31 0.65 16.57
C GLY A 92 -49.97 0.61 17.96
N SER A 93 -49.17 0.34 18.99
CA SER A 93 -49.58 0.35 20.39
C SER A 93 -48.52 1.07 21.23
N GLN A 94 -48.76 1.17 22.55
CA GLN A 94 -47.78 1.66 23.51
C GLN A 94 -46.65 0.65 23.79
N TRP A 95 -46.83 -0.62 23.43
CA TRP A 95 -45.87 -1.70 23.63
C TRP A 95 -45.02 -1.85 22.37
N VAL A 96 -43.86 -1.19 22.34
CA VAL A 96 -43.01 -1.11 21.14
C VAL A 96 -41.53 -1.35 21.44
N LEU A 97 -40.89 -2.19 20.63
CA LEU A 97 -39.44 -2.20 20.44
C LEU A 97 -39.08 -1.39 19.22
N ARG A 98 -38.08 -0.51 19.34
CA ARG A 98 -37.62 0.35 18.24
C ARG A 98 -36.12 0.32 18.15
N GLN A 99 -35.62 0.07 16.94
CA GLN A 99 -34.21 0.25 16.60
C GLN A 99 -34.04 1.17 15.40
N ASN A 100 -33.22 2.21 15.56
CA ASN A 100 -32.91 3.14 14.48
C ASN A 100 -31.63 2.72 13.75
N PHE A 101 -31.54 3.06 12.46
CA PHE A 101 -30.34 2.88 11.66
C PHE A 101 -30.17 4.05 10.68
N ASP A 102 -28.92 4.35 10.35
CA ASP A 102 -28.53 5.35 9.36
C ASP A 102 -27.68 4.69 8.27
N THR A 103 -27.85 5.13 7.03
CA THR A 103 -27.12 4.61 5.86
C THR A 103 -25.95 5.52 5.47
N ILE A 104 -25.03 5.04 4.63
CA ILE A 104 -23.81 5.74 4.21
C ILE A 104 -24.05 7.09 3.52
N ASP A 105 -25.23 7.33 2.95
CA ASP A 105 -25.64 8.62 2.38
C ASP A 105 -26.43 9.50 3.36
N LYS A 106 -26.41 9.15 4.65
CA LYS A 106 -27.07 9.82 5.78
C LYS A 106 -28.60 9.78 5.77
N ARG A 107 -29.23 8.85 5.04
CA ARG A 107 -30.67 8.59 5.21
C ARG A 107 -30.92 7.81 6.49
N VAL A 108 -31.90 8.26 7.27
CA VAL A 108 -32.31 7.65 8.54
C VAL A 108 -33.47 6.68 8.29
N GLY A 109 -33.41 5.53 8.94
CA GLY A 109 -34.48 4.55 9.00
C GLY A 109 -34.71 4.02 10.42
N SER A 110 -35.82 3.30 10.59
CA SER A 110 -36.17 2.65 11.86
C SER A 110 -36.90 1.34 11.62
N LEU A 111 -36.65 0.36 12.47
CA LEU A 111 -37.43 -0.86 12.60
C LEU A 111 -38.19 -0.81 13.93
N GLU A 112 -39.50 -0.98 13.88
CA GLU A 112 -40.41 -0.94 15.03
C GLU A 112 -41.29 -2.18 15.08
N ILE A 113 -41.40 -2.82 16.24
CA ILE A 113 -42.25 -3.99 16.46
C ILE A 113 -43.21 -3.67 17.61
N PHE A 114 -44.50 -3.95 17.40
CA PHE A 114 -45.57 -3.67 18.33
C PHE A 114 -46.31 -4.94 18.73
N TYR A 115 -46.62 -5.10 20.02
CA TYR A 115 -47.66 -6.02 20.46
C TYR A 115 -49.02 -5.33 20.50
N THR A 116 -50.07 -5.97 19.99
CA THR A 116 -51.41 -5.38 19.88
C THR A 116 -52.29 -5.60 21.10
N SER A 117 -51.83 -6.43 22.04
CA SER A 117 -52.53 -6.84 23.26
C SER A 117 -51.60 -6.69 24.47
N ASP A 118 -52.17 -6.62 25.67
CA ASP A 118 -51.38 -6.53 26.92
C ASP A 118 -50.79 -7.90 27.27
N HIS A 119 -49.51 -7.92 27.61
CA HIS A 119 -48.74 -9.13 27.95
C HIS A 119 -47.91 -8.91 29.22
N PRO A 120 -47.51 -9.97 29.94
CA PRO A 120 -46.70 -9.86 31.14
C PRO A 120 -45.41 -9.05 30.92
N GLN A 121 -45.03 -8.23 31.89
CA GLN A 121 -43.78 -7.48 31.84
C GLN A 121 -42.58 -8.41 32.04
N LEU A 122 -41.62 -8.30 31.12
CA LEU A 122 -40.38 -9.06 31.00
C LEU A 122 -39.19 -8.06 30.97
N ASP A 123 -38.20 -8.26 30.11
CA ASP A 123 -36.94 -7.50 30.11
C ASP A 123 -37.11 -6.07 29.53
N PHE A 124 -37.85 -5.94 28.43
CA PHE A 124 -38.04 -4.67 27.70
C PHE A 124 -39.51 -4.34 27.54
N GLY A 125 -40.23 -4.17 28.65
CA GLY A 125 -41.70 -4.10 28.62
C GLY A 125 -42.26 -5.52 28.48
N PRO A 126 -43.21 -5.80 27.56
CA PRO A 126 -43.68 -7.17 27.34
C PRO A 126 -42.73 -8.05 26.51
N PHE A 127 -41.55 -7.57 26.12
CA PHE A 127 -40.62 -8.25 25.23
C PHE A 127 -39.45 -8.91 25.97
N LEU A 128 -38.95 -10.01 25.41
CA LEU A 128 -37.74 -10.71 25.89
C LEU A 128 -36.46 -10.01 25.43
N LYS A 129 -35.36 -10.24 26.14
CA LYS A 129 -34.03 -9.78 25.71
C LYS A 129 -33.63 -10.33 24.33
N GLU A 130 -33.95 -11.59 24.06
CA GLU A 130 -33.63 -12.23 22.79
C GLU A 130 -34.40 -11.60 21.60
N GLU A 131 -35.58 -11.04 21.85
CA GLU A 131 -36.36 -10.31 20.85
C GLU A 131 -35.73 -8.95 20.52
N GLN A 132 -35.17 -8.26 21.52
CA GLN A 132 -34.37 -7.06 21.30
C GLN A 132 -33.11 -7.38 20.48
N ASP A 133 -32.41 -8.47 20.82
CA ASP A 133 -31.25 -8.94 20.06
C ASP A 133 -31.63 -9.31 18.60
N LEU A 134 -32.81 -9.88 18.39
CA LEU A 134 -33.35 -10.14 17.05
C LEU A 134 -33.59 -8.83 16.28
N VAL A 135 -34.23 -7.83 16.89
CA VAL A 135 -34.47 -6.51 16.25
C VAL A 135 -33.15 -5.85 15.85
N ASP A 136 -32.14 -5.90 16.72
CA ASP A 136 -30.82 -5.31 16.47
C ASP A 136 -30.09 -5.99 15.31
N ASN A 137 -30.17 -7.32 15.25
CA ASN A 137 -29.61 -8.10 14.15
C ASN A 137 -30.32 -7.81 12.82
N LEU A 138 -31.65 -7.76 12.82
CA LEU A 138 -32.44 -7.46 11.62
C LEU A 138 -32.19 -6.04 11.12
N SER A 139 -32.12 -5.06 12.04
CA SER A 139 -31.76 -3.67 11.72
C SER A 139 -30.38 -3.57 11.07
N SER A 140 -29.40 -4.31 11.60
CA SER A 140 -28.04 -4.36 11.04
C SER A 140 -28.00 -4.99 9.63
N LEU A 141 -28.77 -6.06 9.39
CA LEU A 141 -28.89 -6.69 8.08
C LEU A 141 -29.55 -5.77 7.05
N ILE A 142 -30.63 -5.08 7.44
CA ILE A 142 -31.31 -4.10 6.59
C ILE A 142 -30.36 -2.95 6.26
N LYS A 143 -29.67 -2.39 7.24
CA LYS A 143 -28.67 -1.33 7.04
C LYS A 143 -27.56 -1.78 6.07
N GLY A 144 -26.97 -2.94 6.29
CA GLY A 144 -25.89 -3.47 5.44
C GLY A 144 -26.33 -3.67 3.98
N TYR A 145 -27.57 -4.13 3.76
CA TYR A 145 -28.12 -4.25 2.41
C TYR A 145 -28.35 -2.88 1.75
N LEU A 146 -28.91 -1.91 2.47
CA LEU A 146 -29.14 -0.56 1.98
C LEU A 146 -27.82 0.15 1.64
N ASP A 147 -26.81 0.02 2.50
CA ASP A 147 -25.47 0.56 2.25
C ASP A 147 -24.81 -0.09 1.03
N GLY A 148 -25.00 -1.39 0.83
CA GLY A 148 -24.54 -2.10 -0.36
C GLY A 148 -25.22 -1.61 -1.65
N ASP A 149 -26.53 -1.39 -1.65
CA ASP A 149 -27.23 -0.84 -2.81
C ASP A 149 -26.86 0.62 -3.09
N ILE A 150 -26.67 1.44 -2.06
CA ILE A 150 -26.19 2.83 -2.20
C ILE A 150 -24.78 2.84 -2.79
N ALA A 151 -23.87 2.02 -2.27
CA ALA A 151 -22.51 1.89 -2.81
C ALA A 151 -22.52 1.43 -4.28
N ASN A 152 -23.40 0.49 -4.65
CA ASN A 152 -23.58 0.03 -6.02
C ASN A 152 -24.17 1.11 -6.95
N LYS A 153 -25.13 1.93 -6.46
CA LYS A 153 -25.73 3.04 -7.23
C LYS A 153 -24.76 4.22 -7.41
N LEU A 154 -23.94 4.50 -6.41
CA LEU A 154 -22.80 5.45 -6.51
C LEU A 154 -21.72 4.96 -7.49
N SER A 155 -21.74 3.68 -7.87
CA SER A 155 -20.77 3.02 -8.77
C SER A 155 -21.29 2.72 -10.19
N ARG A 156 -22.46 3.24 -10.61
CA ARG A 156 -22.97 3.05 -11.98
C ARG A 156 -22.15 3.81 -13.06
N PRO A 157 -22.11 3.32 -14.32
CA PRO A 157 -20.99 3.52 -15.25
C PRO A 157 -20.86 4.90 -15.93
N ASN A 158 -21.86 5.78 -15.83
CA ASN A 158 -21.85 7.07 -16.55
C ASN A 158 -21.02 8.18 -15.87
N GLN A 159 -20.25 7.85 -14.82
CA GLN A 159 -19.27 8.75 -14.20
C GLN A 159 -17.86 8.16 -14.12
N LEU A 160 -17.57 7.02 -14.78
CA LEU A 160 -16.21 6.45 -14.78
C LEU A 160 -15.17 7.29 -15.54
N TYR A 161 -15.58 8.40 -16.17
CA TYR A 161 -14.69 9.39 -16.80
C TYR A 161 -15.02 10.85 -16.46
N SER A 162 -15.75 11.13 -15.37
CA SER A 162 -15.64 12.44 -14.73
C SER A 162 -14.66 12.27 -13.59
N SER A 163 -13.46 12.85 -13.74
CA SER A 163 -12.45 13.14 -12.71
C SER A 163 -12.64 12.39 -11.39
N ILE A 164 -11.68 11.54 -11.00
CA ILE A 164 -11.48 11.09 -9.62
C ILE A 164 -12.02 12.20 -8.71
N LYS A 165 -13.22 12.01 -8.14
CA LYS A 165 -13.75 12.95 -7.16
C LYS A 165 -12.88 12.70 -5.96
N THR A 166 -11.75 13.37 -5.95
CA THR A 166 -11.02 13.67 -4.74
C THR A 166 -12.05 14.15 -3.75
N VAL A 167 -12.20 13.31 -2.72
CA VAL A 167 -12.90 13.70 -1.52
C VAL A 167 -12.29 15.04 -1.12
N SER A 168 -13.09 16.11 -1.12
CA SER A 168 -12.62 17.40 -0.61
C SER A 168 -12.31 17.19 0.87
N VAL A 169 -11.03 17.06 1.20
CA VAL A 169 -10.59 16.87 2.57
C VAL A 169 -10.20 18.24 3.12
N THR A 170 -11.11 18.84 3.88
CA THR A 170 -10.71 19.83 4.89
C THR A 170 -9.92 19.08 5.96
N LYS A 171 -8.58 19.26 5.93
CA LYS A 171 -7.51 18.64 6.75
C LYS A 171 -7.33 17.11 6.63
N PRO A 172 -6.16 16.61 6.19
CA PRO A 172 -5.89 15.18 6.12
C PRO A 172 -5.98 14.55 7.53
N ARG A 173 -6.62 13.38 7.61
CA ARG A 173 -6.66 12.52 8.81
C ARG A 173 -5.81 11.28 8.49
N ARG A 174 -4.99 10.86 9.45
CA ARG A 174 -4.04 9.71 9.37
C ARG A 174 -4.61 8.46 8.69
N SER A 175 -5.91 8.21 8.81
CA SER A 175 -6.56 7.02 8.24
C SER A 175 -6.70 7.01 6.71
N LYS A 176 -6.70 8.17 6.03
CA LYS A 176 -6.99 8.23 4.59
C LYS A 176 -5.77 8.01 3.69
N LEU A 177 -4.57 8.42 4.12
CA LEU A 177 -3.35 8.26 3.32
C LEU A 177 -2.98 6.80 3.11
N LEU A 178 -2.96 6.02 4.21
CA LEU A 178 -2.76 4.58 4.15
C LEU A 178 -3.83 3.90 3.31
N GLN A 179 -5.09 4.29 3.46
CA GLN A 179 -6.20 3.71 2.71
C GLN A 179 -6.09 3.98 1.20
N LEU A 180 -5.71 5.19 0.77
CA LEU A 180 -5.48 5.51 -0.64
C LEU A 180 -4.30 4.72 -1.23
N PHE A 181 -3.21 4.59 -0.47
CA PHE A 181 -2.05 3.79 -0.86
C PHE A 181 -2.42 2.30 -1.01
N LEU A 182 -3.15 1.74 -0.04
CA LEU A 182 -3.61 0.36 -0.08
C LEU A 182 -4.59 0.11 -1.23
N ASN A 183 -5.60 0.98 -1.41
CA ASN A 183 -6.62 0.79 -2.45
C ASN A 183 -6.03 0.81 -3.87
N ARG A 184 -5.04 1.69 -4.13
CA ARG A 184 -4.40 1.78 -5.45
C ARG A 184 -3.51 0.58 -5.74
N ASN A 185 -2.74 0.11 -4.75
CA ASN A 185 -1.89 -1.08 -4.90
C ASN A 185 -2.69 -2.39 -4.88
N ASN A 186 -3.86 -2.42 -4.25
CA ASN A 186 -4.67 -3.62 -4.10
C ASN A 186 -5.87 -3.71 -5.08
N TYR A 187 -6.13 -2.73 -5.95
CA TYR A 187 -7.32 -2.73 -6.83
C TYR A 187 -7.54 -4.06 -7.58
N ASN A 188 -6.52 -4.58 -8.27
CA ASN A 188 -6.63 -5.86 -8.98
C ASN A 188 -6.84 -7.03 -8.01
N ARG A 189 -6.20 -6.98 -6.83
CA ARG A 189 -6.35 -7.98 -5.77
C ARG A 189 -7.77 -8.00 -5.21
N ASP A 190 -8.31 -6.82 -4.91
CA ASP A 190 -9.66 -6.65 -4.36
C ASP A 190 -10.71 -7.09 -5.38
N LEU A 191 -10.53 -6.75 -6.67
CA LEU A 191 -11.39 -7.26 -7.73
C LEU A 191 -11.36 -8.80 -7.83
N TYR A 192 -10.19 -9.44 -7.72
CA TYR A 192 -10.13 -10.90 -7.68
C TYR A 192 -10.74 -11.50 -6.41
N HIS A 193 -10.66 -10.79 -5.28
CA HIS A 193 -11.35 -11.17 -4.05
C HIS A 193 -12.87 -11.18 -4.23
N ASP A 194 -13.38 -10.23 -5.02
CA ASP A 194 -14.80 -10.09 -5.33
C ASP A 194 -15.31 -11.12 -6.35
N LEU A 195 -14.43 -11.88 -7.01
CA LEU A 195 -14.81 -13.02 -7.87
C LEU A 195 -15.05 -14.30 -7.06
N MET A 196 -16.00 -15.11 -7.52
CA MET A 196 -16.47 -16.34 -6.86
C MET A 196 -16.79 -16.14 -5.35
N PRO A 197 -17.65 -15.16 -4.99
CA PRO A 197 -17.99 -14.89 -3.60
C PRO A 197 -18.72 -16.07 -2.92
N PHE A 198 -19.51 -16.84 -3.68
CA PHE A 198 -20.14 -18.06 -3.18
C PHE A 198 -19.23 -19.27 -3.38
N LYS A 199 -19.03 -20.03 -2.31
CA LYS A 199 -18.32 -21.31 -2.32
C LYS A 199 -19.03 -22.32 -1.44
N ILE A 200 -19.06 -23.57 -1.88
CA ILE A 200 -19.63 -24.65 -1.08
C ILE A 200 -18.64 -24.98 0.05
N LYS A 201 -19.12 -24.98 1.29
CA LYS A 201 -18.35 -25.25 2.50
C LYS A 201 -18.83 -26.49 3.24
N GLU A 202 -20.13 -26.75 3.27
CA GLU A 202 -20.74 -27.88 3.99
C GLU A 202 -21.60 -28.72 3.04
N ILE A 203 -21.25 -30.01 2.90
CA ILE A 203 -21.97 -30.98 2.06
C ILE A 203 -22.52 -32.09 2.95
N LEU A 204 -23.81 -32.39 2.81
CA LEU A 204 -24.45 -33.56 3.40
C LEU A 204 -24.47 -34.70 2.38
N LEU A 205 -23.73 -35.76 2.64
CA LEU A 205 -23.74 -37.00 1.86
C LEU A 205 -24.70 -37.99 2.50
N VAL A 206 -25.82 -38.28 1.86
CA VAL A 206 -26.76 -39.31 2.31
C VAL A 206 -26.48 -40.59 1.54
N ALA A 207 -25.99 -41.62 2.22
CA ALA A 207 -25.60 -42.88 1.59
C ALA A 207 -25.81 -44.06 2.54
N SER A 208 -26.10 -45.24 1.99
CA SER A 208 -26.06 -46.46 2.79
C SER A 208 -24.61 -46.75 3.23
N LEU A 209 -24.43 -47.50 4.33
CA LEU A 209 -23.10 -47.91 4.78
C LEU A 209 -22.31 -48.65 3.69
N TYR A 210 -23.00 -49.44 2.85
CA TYR A 210 -22.37 -50.14 1.74
C TYR A 210 -21.91 -49.18 0.65
N ASP A 211 -22.74 -48.22 0.26
CA ASP A 211 -22.40 -47.23 -0.77
C ASP A 211 -21.26 -46.31 -0.29
N ALA A 212 -21.30 -45.88 0.97
CA ALA A 212 -20.22 -45.12 1.61
C ALA A 212 -18.91 -45.92 1.62
N PHE A 213 -18.95 -47.21 1.98
CA PHE A 213 -17.80 -48.11 1.93
C PHE A 213 -17.28 -48.35 0.51
N SER A 214 -18.15 -48.46 -0.50
CA SER A 214 -17.75 -48.62 -1.90
C SER A 214 -16.99 -47.40 -2.42
N ILE A 215 -17.32 -46.19 -1.95
CA ILE A 215 -16.53 -45.00 -2.24
C ILE A 215 -15.20 -45.02 -1.48
N GLU A 216 -15.22 -45.35 -0.17
CA GLU A 216 -14.00 -45.34 0.66
C GLU A 216 -12.97 -46.40 0.28
N SER A 217 -13.41 -47.57 -0.18
CA SER A 217 -12.54 -48.69 -0.60
C SER A 217 -11.77 -48.40 -1.90
N GLY A 218 -12.26 -47.47 -2.72
CA GLY A 218 -11.53 -46.88 -3.85
C GLY A 218 -10.47 -45.85 -3.43
N GLY A 219 -10.37 -45.51 -2.15
CA GLY A 219 -9.57 -44.42 -1.57
C GLY A 219 -10.48 -43.45 -0.80
N ARG A 220 -10.01 -42.87 0.31
CA ARG A 220 -10.86 -42.03 1.18
C ARG A 220 -11.53 -40.92 0.37
N PHE A 221 -12.86 -40.88 0.37
CA PHE A 221 -13.65 -39.92 -0.41
C PHE A 221 -13.21 -38.46 -0.20
N SER A 222 -12.98 -38.09 1.06
CA SER A 222 -12.45 -36.80 1.46
C SER A 222 -11.05 -36.53 0.91
N GLU A 223 -10.17 -37.54 0.83
CA GLU A 223 -8.84 -37.40 0.22
C GLU A 223 -8.92 -37.14 -1.29
N TYR A 224 -9.92 -37.67 -2.01
CA TYR A 224 -10.04 -37.38 -3.44
C TYR A 224 -10.44 -35.94 -3.72
N VAL A 225 -11.44 -35.44 -2.98
CA VAL A 225 -11.82 -34.02 -3.07
C VAL A 225 -10.64 -33.16 -2.65
N LEU A 226 -9.97 -33.49 -1.54
CA LEU A 226 -8.82 -32.76 -1.03
C LEU A 226 -7.65 -32.75 -2.03
N ARG A 227 -7.26 -33.90 -2.62
CA ARG A 227 -6.19 -33.99 -3.62
C ARG A 227 -6.45 -33.16 -4.87
N GLN A 228 -7.71 -33.07 -5.33
CA GLN A 228 -8.02 -32.20 -6.46
C GLN A 228 -7.92 -30.71 -6.09
N TYR A 229 -8.37 -30.34 -4.89
CA TYR A 229 -8.21 -28.98 -4.39
C TYR A 229 -6.73 -28.62 -4.15
N GLU A 230 -5.92 -29.53 -3.60
CA GLU A 230 -4.47 -29.39 -3.44
C GLU A 230 -3.76 -29.29 -4.79
N ARG A 231 -4.05 -30.19 -5.74
CA ARG A 231 -3.49 -30.14 -7.11
C ARG A 231 -3.76 -28.80 -7.79
N LEU A 232 -4.89 -28.17 -7.48
CA LEU A 232 -5.31 -26.90 -8.05
C LEU A 232 -5.05 -25.69 -7.14
N ASN A 233 -4.35 -25.86 -6.01
CA ASN A 233 -4.08 -24.81 -5.00
C ASN A 233 -5.33 -24.04 -4.55
N LEU A 234 -6.47 -24.72 -4.40
CA LEU A 234 -7.73 -24.12 -3.98
C LEU A 234 -7.82 -24.08 -2.44
N THR A 235 -8.04 -22.89 -1.87
CA THR A 235 -7.93 -22.64 -0.42
C THR A 235 -9.15 -23.03 0.43
N SER A 236 -10.25 -23.48 -0.19
CA SER A 236 -11.52 -23.74 0.52
C SER A 236 -12.07 -25.11 0.16
N VAL A 237 -11.59 -26.14 0.87
CA VAL A 237 -12.08 -27.52 0.71
C VAL A 237 -13.39 -27.67 1.49
N PRO A 238 -14.47 -28.17 0.87
CA PRO A 238 -15.73 -28.37 1.57
C PRO A 238 -15.62 -29.52 2.59
N ARG A 239 -16.25 -29.34 3.74
CA ARG A 239 -16.46 -30.39 4.73
C ARG A 239 -17.63 -31.26 4.29
N ILE A 240 -17.44 -32.57 4.43
CA ILE A 240 -18.44 -33.58 4.06
C ILE A 240 -18.92 -34.26 5.34
N THR A 241 -20.22 -34.30 5.54
CA THR A 241 -20.87 -35.03 6.65
C THR A 241 -21.72 -36.15 6.07
N GLY A 242 -21.54 -37.37 6.55
CA GLY A 242 -22.32 -38.52 6.12
C GLY A 242 -23.56 -38.72 6.98
N ALA A 243 -24.68 -39.05 6.37
CA ALA A 243 -25.90 -39.52 7.05
C ALA A 243 -26.34 -40.86 6.46
N SER A 244 -26.69 -41.80 7.32
CA SER A 244 -26.94 -43.19 6.93
C SER A 244 -28.43 -43.53 6.74
N ASP A 245 -29.32 -42.71 7.31
CA ASP A 245 -30.76 -42.85 7.19
C ASP A 245 -31.49 -41.49 7.04
N PRO A 246 -32.76 -41.48 6.59
CA PRO A 246 -33.50 -40.25 6.38
C PRO A 246 -33.75 -39.39 7.62
N GLU A 247 -33.89 -39.97 8.82
CA GLU A 247 -34.11 -39.18 10.04
C GLU A 247 -32.80 -38.55 10.51
N ASP A 248 -31.70 -39.31 10.47
CA ASP A 248 -30.33 -38.82 10.70
C ASP A 248 -29.98 -37.66 9.75
N ALA A 249 -30.31 -37.79 8.45
CA ALA A 249 -30.14 -36.71 7.48
C ALA A 249 -30.95 -35.46 7.85
N MET A 250 -32.20 -35.61 8.27
CA MET A 250 -33.06 -34.49 8.68
C MET A 250 -32.62 -33.87 10.02
N GLU A 251 -32.07 -34.65 10.94
CA GLU A 251 -31.50 -34.17 12.20
C GLU A 251 -30.26 -33.30 11.92
N HIS A 252 -29.37 -33.77 11.05
CA HIS A 252 -28.23 -32.98 10.58
C HIS A 252 -28.66 -31.66 9.93
N LEU A 253 -29.65 -31.68 9.02
CA LEU A 253 -30.15 -30.48 8.36
C LEU A 253 -30.81 -29.48 9.32
N LYS A 254 -31.37 -29.94 10.44
CA LYS A 254 -31.91 -29.07 11.51
C LYS A 254 -30.83 -28.51 12.41
N ALA A 255 -29.76 -29.26 12.65
CA ALA A 255 -28.70 -28.89 13.58
C ALA A 255 -27.72 -27.86 12.99
N LYS A 256 -27.44 -27.90 11.69
CA LYS A 256 -26.50 -26.96 11.04
C LYS A 256 -26.85 -26.68 9.59
N HIS A 257 -26.27 -25.60 9.06
CA HIS A 257 -26.40 -25.22 7.65
C HIS A 257 -25.59 -26.16 6.75
N TYR A 258 -26.17 -26.51 5.61
CA TYR A 258 -25.50 -27.20 4.50
C TYR A 258 -25.74 -26.41 3.21
N ASP A 259 -24.73 -26.36 2.36
CA ASP A 259 -24.79 -25.69 1.06
C ASP A 259 -25.34 -26.62 -0.04
N MET A 260 -25.23 -27.93 0.15
CA MET A 260 -25.61 -28.95 -0.82
C MET A 260 -25.89 -30.31 -0.17
N VAL A 261 -26.84 -31.06 -0.72
CA VAL A 261 -27.08 -32.48 -0.39
C VAL A 261 -26.73 -33.36 -1.60
N ILE A 262 -25.91 -34.38 -1.37
CA ILE A 262 -25.63 -35.44 -2.34
C ILE A 262 -26.26 -36.73 -1.81
N MET A 263 -27.24 -37.27 -2.53
CA MET A 263 -27.88 -38.53 -2.18
C MET A 263 -27.36 -39.65 -3.08
N MET A 264 -26.76 -40.68 -2.49
CA MET A 264 -26.44 -41.90 -3.21
C MET A 264 -27.68 -42.77 -3.35
N ILE A 265 -27.96 -43.17 -4.59
CA ILE A 265 -29.09 -44.02 -4.90
C ILE A 265 -28.55 -45.38 -5.34
N GLY A 266 -28.71 -46.36 -4.44
CA GLY A 266 -28.40 -47.77 -4.69
C GLY A 266 -29.57 -48.51 -5.33
N MET A 267 -29.89 -49.71 -4.82
CA MET A 267 -31.01 -50.51 -5.32
C MET A 267 -32.39 -49.98 -4.91
N ASP A 268 -32.50 -49.32 -3.75
CA ASP A 268 -33.76 -48.74 -3.25
C ASP A 268 -33.88 -47.27 -3.70
N THR A 269 -34.78 -47.00 -4.64
CA THR A 269 -35.07 -45.65 -5.12
C THR A 269 -36.13 -44.92 -4.29
N SER A 270 -36.90 -45.64 -3.46
CA SER A 270 -38.07 -45.09 -2.78
C SER A 270 -37.73 -44.20 -1.59
N LYS A 271 -36.80 -44.64 -0.73
CA LYS A 271 -36.37 -43.89 0.46
C LYS A 271 -35.65 -42.58 0.12
N PRO A 272 -34.69 -42.55 -0.83
CA PRO A 272 -34.03 -41.29 -1.21
C PRO A 272 -35.00 -40.27 -1.82
N LEU A 273 -35.97 -40.71 -2.62
CA LEU A 273 -37.01 -39.83 -3.17
C LEU A 273 -37.90 -39.26 -2.07
N GLY A 274 -38.35 -40.08 -1.13
CA GLY A 274 -39.13 -39.62 0.03
C GLY A 274 -38.38 -38.62 0.91
N LEU A 275 -37.07 -38.84 1.10
CA LEU A 275 -36.21 -37.89 1.78
C LEU A 275 -36.07 -36.58 0.99
N ALA A 276 -35.84 -36.63 -0.32
CA ALA A 276 -35.73 -35.42 -1.15
C ALA A 276 -37.00 -34.55 -1.09
N VAL A 277 -38.18 -35.17 -1.05
CA VAL A 277 -39.45 -34.45 -0.83
C VAL A 277 -39.42 -33.71 0.51
N ARG A 278 -39.11 -34.42 1.61
CA ARG A 278 -39.03 -33.81 2.96
C ARG A 278 -38.00 -32.69 3.02
N ILE A 279 -36.85 -32.85 2.36
CA ILE A 279 -35.80 -31.82 2.28
C ILE A 279 -36.32 -30.60 1.53
N LYS A 280 -36.95 -30.77 0.36
CA LYS A 280 -37.45 -29.64 -0.43
C LYS A 280 -38.64 -28.94 0.23
N GLU A 281 -39.46 -29.65 0.99
CA GLU A 281 -40.55 -29.06 1.78
C GLU A 281 -40.00 -28.19 2.93
N ALA A 282 -38.97 -28.66 3.64
CA ALA A 282 -38.37 -27.93 4.75
C ALA A 282 -37.36 -26.85 4.31
N PHE A 283 -36.62 -27.10 3.24
CA PHE A 283 -35.53 -26.26 2.72
C PHE A 283 -35.60 -26.14 1.18
N PRO A 284 -36.55 -25.37 0.63
CA PRO A 284 -36.76 -25.28 -0.83
C PRO A 284 -35.54 -24.82 -1.64
N TYR A 285 -34.67 -24.00 -1.03
CA TYR A 285 -33.49 -23.43 -1.65
C TYR A 285 -32.29 -24.40 -1.75
N LEU A 286 -32.30 -25.49 -0.99
CA LEU A 286 -31.14 -26.37 -0.85
C LEU A 286 -30.99 -27.24 -2.10
N PRO A 287 -29.83 -27.21 -2.81
CA PRO A 287 -29.58 -28.11 -3.94
C PRO A 287 -29.50 -29.56 -3.50
N VAL A 288 -30.31 -30.43 -4.13
CA VAL A 288 -30.35 -31.88 -3.87
C VAL A 288 -29.95 -32.60 -5.15
N PHE A 289 -28.74 -33.16 -5.18
CA PHE A 289 -28.24 -33.94 -6.30
C PHE A 289 -28.28 -35.43 -5.97
N ALA A 290 -28.63 -36.25 -6.95
CA ALA A 290 -28.55 -37.70 -6.85
C ALA A 290 -27.27 -38.23 -7.50
N LEU A 291 -26.67 -39.27 -6.92
CA LEU A 291 -25.54 -40.00 -7.48
C LEU A 291 -25.87 -41.49 -7.57
N LEU A 292 -25.85 -42.03 -8.78
CA LEU A 292 -26.15 -43.43 -9.07
C LEU A 292 -24.87 -44.25 -9.19
N ASN A 293 -24.83 -45.40 -8.51
CA ASN A 293 -23.74 -46.37 -8.59
C ASN A 293 -23.99 -47.45 -9.68
N ASN A 294 -25.24 -47.63 -10.11
CA ASN A 294 -25.63 -48.57 -11.17
C ASN A 294 -26.58 -47.91 -12.18
N ASN A 295 -26.37 -48.19 -13.47
CA ASN A 295 -27.17 -47.64 -14.58
C ASN A 295 -28.57 -48.27 -14.70
N GLU A 296 -28.80 -49.46 -14.11
CA GLU A 296 -30.06 -50.20 -14.26
C GLU A 296 -31.30 -49.39 -13.80
N ASN A 297 -31.14 -48.51 -12.81
CA ASN A 297 -32.22 -47.71 -12.24
C ASN A 297 -32.31 -46.28 -12.81
N LEU A 298 -31.44 -45.89 -13.74
CA LEU A 298 -31.35 -44.52 -14.24
C LEU A 298 -32.64 -44.07 -14.95
N ILE A 299 -33.19 -44.93 -15.81
CA ILE A 299 -34.39 -44.62 -16.60
C ILE A 299 -35.59 -44.40 -15.67
N GLN A 300 -35.82 -45.32 -14.73
CA GLN A 300 -36.92 -45.24 -13.76
C GLN A 300 -36.79 -44.02 -12.84
N LEU A 301 -35.57 -43.64 -12.45
CA LEU A 301 -35.35 -42.45 -11.62
C LEU A 301 -35.62 -41.16 -12.40
N GLU A 302 -35.15 -41.06 -13.65
CA GLU A 302 -35.40 -39.88 -14.49
C GLU A 302 -36.89 -39.71 -14.81
N GLU A 303 -37.63 -40.80 -15.04
CA GLU A 303 -39.10 -40.76 -15.20
C GLU A 303 -39.79 -40.22 -13.94
N LYS A 304 -39.46 -40.77 -12.75
CA LYS A 304 -40.01 -40.28 -11.48
C LYS A 304 -39.62 -38.84 -11.16
N ARG A 305 -38.42 -38.42 -11.54
CA ARG A 305 -37.94 -37.04 -11.37
C ARG A 305 -38.71 -36.06 -12.24
N LYS A 306 -39.14 -36.46 -13.45
CA LYS A 306 -40.01 -35.64 -14.29
C LYS A 306 -41.41 -35.45 -13.68
N GLU A 307 -41.92 -36.46 -12.97
CA GLU A 307 -43.19 -36.38 -12.24
C GLU A 307 -43.09 -35.55 -10.95
N LEU A 308 -41.99 -35.69 -10.22
CA LEU A 308 -41.70 -35.01 -8.94
C LEU A 308 -40.30 -34.38 -8.98
N PRO A 309 -40.17 -33.09 -9.35
CA PRO A 309 -38.89 -32.42 -9.56
C PRO A 309 -38.23 -31.99 -8.23
N VAL A 310 -38.08 -32.92 -7.28
CA VAL A 310 -37.44 -32.70 -5.99
C VAL A 310 -35.92 -32.90 -6.01
N ILE A 311 -35.43 -33.63 -7.02
CA ILE A 311 -34.00 -33.83 -7.29
C ILE A 311 -33.58 -32.89 -8.43
N ASP A 312 -32.64 -31.98 -8.14
CA ASP A 312 -32.24 -30.94 -9.09
C ASP A 312 -31.45 -31.51 -10.28
N LYS A 313 -30.51 -32.44 -10.04
CA LYS A 313 -29.69 -33.11 -11.07
C LYS A 313 -29.30 -34.53 -10.65
N VAL A 314 -29.03 -35.40 -11.63
CA VAL A 314 -28.68 -36.81 -11.45
C VAL A 314 -27.32 -37.10 -12.06
N PHE A 315 -26.38 -37.60 -11.27
CA PHE A 315 -25.05 -37.96 -11.75
C PHE A 315 -24.85 -39.48 -11.73
N VAL A 316 -24.04 -39.97 -12.65
CA VAL A 316 -23.68 -41.39 -12.73
C VAL A 316 -22.22 -41.55 -12.34
N TRP A 317 -21.96 -42.38 -11.34
CA TRP A 317 -20.61 -42.70 -10.90
C TRP A 317 -20.13 -44.01 -11.52
N LYS A 318 -19.06 -43.95 -12.31
CA LYS A 318 -18.39 -45.13 -12.91
C LYS A 318 -17.00 -45.38 -12.31
N GLY A 319 -16.78 -44.98 -11.06
CA GLY A 319 -15.48 -45.04 -10.39
C GLY A 319 -14.60 -43.80 -10.53
N ASP A 320 -15.01 -42.80 -11.32
CA ASP A 320 -14.30 -41.50 -11.40
C ASP A 320 -14.74 -40.58 -10.26
N SER A 321 -13.84 -40.34 -9.31
CA SER A 321 -14.09 -39.46 -8.16
C SER A 321 -14.14 -37.96 -8.52
N GLN A 322 -13.74 -37.56 -9.72
CA GLN A 322 -13.82 -36.15 -10.17
C GLN A 322 -15.24 -35.66 -10.44
N VAL A 323 -16.21 -36.59 -10.53
CA VAL A 323 -17.63 -36.25 -10.64
C VAL A 323 -18.09 -35.39 -9.47
N PHE A 324 -17.65 -35.69 -8.25
CA PHE A 324 -17.98 -34.90 -7.05
C PHE A 324 -17.46 -33.47 -7.12
N PHE A 325 -16.21 -33.29 -7.57
CA PHE A 325 -15.65 -31.96 -7.81
C PHE A 325 -16.49 -31.17 -8.81
N SER A 326 -16.96 -31.84 -9.87
CA SER A 326 -17.80 -31.23 -10.91
C SER A 326 -19.18 -30.84 -10.41
N MET A 327 -19.79 -31.65 -9.55
CA MET A 327 -21.08 -31.34 -8.91
C MET A 327 -20.97 -30.05 -8.08
N ILE A 328 -19.90 -29.93 -7.29
CA ILE A 328 -19.61 -28.73 -6.49
C ILE A 328 -19.44 -27.52 -7.42
N LYS A 329 -18.56 -27.62 -8.42
CA LYS A 329 -18.27 -26.48 -9.33
C LYS A 329 -19.47 -26.08 -10.19
N LEU A 330 -20.35 -27.00 -10.55
CA LEU A 330 -21.56 -26.69 -11.31
C LEU A 330 -22.50 -25.76 -10.54
N ILE A 331 -22.64 -25.95 -9.22
CA ILE A 331 -23.45 -25.07 -8.38
C ILE A 331 -22.74 -23.73 -8.18
N GLU A 332 -21.44 -23.75 -7.86
CA GLU A 332 -20.65 -22.52 -7.70
C GLU A 332 -20.68 -21.64 -8.95
N ASP A 333 -20.53 -22.22 -10.15
CA ASP A 333 -20.57 -21.48 -11.41
C ASP A 333 -21.96 -20.89 -11.68
N LYS A 334 -23.01 -21.67 -11.46
CA LYS A 334 -24.39 -21.22 -11.65
C LYS A 334 -24.74 -20.02 -10.75
N ILE A 335 -24.25 -19.99 -9.52
CA ILE A 335 -24.52 -18.90 -8.57
C ILE A 335 -23.63 -17.68 -8.84
N ASN A 336 -22.34 -17.89 -9.15
CA ASN A 336 -21.39 -16.79 -9.28
C ASN A 336 -21.36 -16.13 -10.67
N VAL A 337 -21.90 -16.77 -11.71
CA VAL A 337 -21.74 -16.29 -13.10
C VAL A 337 -22.18 -14.84 -13.31
N ASP A 338 -23.26 -14.38 -12.68
CA ASP A 338 -23.74 -12.99 -12.82
C ASP A 338 -22.76 -11.97 -12.25
N ASN A 339 -22.19 -12.27 -11.08
CA ASN A 339 -21.19 -11.41 -10.46
C ASN A 339 -19.90 -11.41 -11.27
N ASP A 340 -19.42 -12.60 -11.62
CA ASP A 340 -18.10 -12.79 -12.19
C ASP A 340 -18.02 -12.28 -13.64
N THR A 341 -19.10 -12.43 -14.43
CA THR A 341 -19.18 -11.87 -15.79
C THR A 341 -19.20 -10.34 -15.78
N ARG A 342 -19.83 -9.73 -14.76
CA ARG A 342 -19.98 -8.28 -14.62
C ARG A 342 -18.73 -7.60 -14.04
N MET A 343 -18.10 -8.21 -13.03
CA MET A 343 -16.96 -7.63 -12.32
C MET A 343 -15.62 -7.97 -12.98
N GLY A 344 -15.46 -9.19 -13.48
CA GLY A 344 -14.17 -9.69 -13.96
C GLY A 344 -14.16 -10.05 -15.44
N LEU A 345 -15.15 -9.66 -16.25
CA LEU A 345 -15.28 -10.07 -17.65
C LEU A 345 -15.13 -11.60 -17.86
N VAL A 346 -15.52 -12.39 -16.85
CA VAL A 346 -15.37 -13.85 -16.89
C VAL A 346 -16.25 -14.42 -17.99
N ARG A 347 -15.68 -15.33 -18.79
CA ARG A 347 -16.36 -15.94 -19.94
C ARG A 347 -17.24 -17.11 -19.55
N VAL A 348 -18.18 -17.46 -20.42
CA VAL A 348 -19.14 -18.56 -20.22
C VAL A 348 -19.01 -19.61 -21.32
N VAL A 349 -18.92 -20.88 -20.92
CA VAL A 349 -19.05 -22.04 -21.81
C VAL A 349 -20.43 -22.65 -21.58
N ILE A 350 -21.21 -22.82 -22.64
CA ILE A 350 -22.49 -23.55 -22.57
C ILE A 350 -22.25 -24.99 -22.99
N LEU A 351 -22.60 -25.94 -22.12
CA LEU A 351 -22.72 -27.36 -22.43
C LEU A 351 -24.21 -27.72 -22.49
N VAL A 352 -24.69 -28.20 -23.63
CA VAL A 352 -26.07 -28.70 -23.81
C VAL A 352 -26.02 -30.21 -23.92
N GLU A 353 -26.47 -30.88 -22.86
CA GLU A 353 -26.46 -32.33 -22.72
C GLU A 353 -27.52 -32.74 -21.69
N ASP A 354 -28.53 -33.51 -22.11
CA ASP A 354 -29.64 -33.94 -21.27
C ASP A 354 -29.38 -35.29 -20.58
N ALA A 355 -28.52 -36.13 -21.15
CA ALA A 355 -28.24 -37.45 -20.61
C ALA A 355 -27.20 -37.45 -19.47
N ALA A 356 -27.63 -37.91 -18.30
CA ALA A 356 -26.81 -38.02 -17.09
C ALA A 356 -25.49 -38.76 -17.27
N THR A 357 -25.47 -39.81 -18.09
CA THR A 357 -24.27 -40.59 -18.40
C THR A 357 -23.21 -39.79 -19.13
N TYR A 358 -23.59 -38.82 -19.96
CA TYR A 358 -22.68 -38.02 -20.77
C TYR A 358 -22.20 -36.78 -20.02
N TYR A 359 -23.09 -35.98 -19.42
CA TYR A 359 -22.62 -34.80 -18.68
C TYR A 359 -21.82 -35.17 -17.42
N SER A 360 -22.07 -36.34 -16.80
CA SER A 360 -21.22 -36.86 -15.71
C SER A 360 -19.81 -37.20 -16.16
N ARG A 361 -19.58 -37.43 -17.47
CA ARG A 361 -18.25 -37.66 -18.07
C ARG A 361 -17.63 -36.35 -18.57
N TYR A 362 -18.41 -35.47 -19.19
CA TYR A 362 -17.90 -34.24 -19.77
C TYR A 362 -17.54 -33.17 -18.74
N LEU A 363 -18.38 -32.96 -17.73
CA LEU A 363 -18.14 -31.89 -16.74
C LEU A 363 -16.77 -32.05 -16.03
N PRO A 364 -16.38 -33.23 -15.51
CA PRO A 364 -15.05 -33.42 -14.92
C PRO A 364 -13.92 -33.02 -15.86
N MET A 365 -14.02 -33.43 -17.13
CA MET A 365 -13.01 -33.09 -18.12
C MET A 365 -12.95 -31.59 -18.38
N LEU A 366 -14.10 -30.95 -18.63
CA LEU A 366 -14.17 -29.52 -18.94
C LEU A 366 -13.59 -28.68 -17.80
N TYR A 367 -13.95 -28.99 -16.55
CA TYR A 367 -13.41 -28.29 -15.39
C TYR A 367 -11.90 -28.45 -15.28
N ASN A 368 -11.37 -29.66 -15.47
CA ASN A 368 -9.92 -29.87 -15.44
C ASN A 368 -9.19 -29.09 -16.52
N ILE A 369 -9.67 -29.12 -17.77
CA ILE A 369 -9.02 -28.41 -18.87
C ILE A 369 -8.99 -26.91 -18.58
N VAL A 370 -10.14 -26.33 -18.20
CA VAL A 370 -10.25 -24.89 -17.91
C VAL A 370 -9.36 -24.48 -16.73
N MET A 371 -9.34 -25.25 -15.66
CA MET A 371 -8.53 -24.97 -14.46
C MET A 371 -7.02 -25.07 -14.73
N GLU A 372 -6.57 -26.16 -15.36
CA GLU A 372 -5.14 -26.37 -15.66
C GLU A 372 -4.58 -25.27 -16.56
N GLN A 373 -5.36 -24.84 -17.57
CA GLN A 373 -4.92 -23.77 -18.46
C GLN A 373 -4.86 -22.42 -17.77
N THR A 374 -5.87 -22.08 -16.95
CA THR A 374 -5.85 -20.84 -16.17
C THR A 374 -4.61 -20.80 -15.26
N ARG A 375 -4.26 -21.92 -14.64
CA ARG A 375 -3.05 -22.04 -13.80
C ARG A 375 -1.75 -21.78 -14.55
N ARG A 376 -1.56 -22.38 -15.73
CA ARG A 376 -0.31 -22.22 -16.51
C ARG A 376 0.01 -20.75 -16.80
N ILE A 377 -0.99 -19.96 -17.18
CA ILE A 377 -0.82 -18.53 -17.46
C ILE A 377 -0.42 -17.76 -16.20
N ILE A 378 -0.96 -18.15 -15.05
CA ILE A 378 -0.67 -17.51 -13.76
C ILE A 378 0.76 -17.79 -13.33
N ASP A 379 1.24 -19.02 -13.51
CA ASP A 379 2.62 -19.42 -13.19
C ASP A 379 3.66 -18.72 -14.08
N ASP A 380 3.32 -18.39 -15.32
CA ASP A 380 4.21 -17.67 -16.26
C ASP A 380 4.38 -16.16 -15.94
N VAL A 381 3.52 -15.57 -15.09
CA VAL A 381 3.41 -14.10 -14.93
C VAL A 381 3.64 -13.62 -13.49
N SER A 382 3.36 -14.43 -12.46
CA SER A 382 3.33 -13.97 -11.06
C SER A 382 4.34 -14.69 -10.16
N THR A 383 5.04 -13.94 -9.31
CA THR A 383 5.94 -14.47 -8.26
C THR A 383 5.26 -14.67 -6.89
N ASP A 384 4.10 -14.04 -6.64
CA ASP A 384 3.37 -14.14 -5.36
C ASP A 384 2.30 -15.25 -5.40
N ASP A 385 2.49 -16.29 -4.57
CA ASP A 385 1.61 -17.47 -4.50
C ASP A 385 0.18 -17.16 -4.05
N LEU A 386 -0.04 -16.16 -3.19
CA LEU A 386 -1.39 -15.79 -2.74
C LEU A 386 -2.18 -15.12 -3.88
N TYR A 387 -1.49 -14.33 -4.68
CA TYR A 387 -2.05 -13.69 -5.86
C TYR A 387 -2.39 -14.71 -6.97
N LYS A 388 -1.60 -15.80 -7.08
CA LYS A 388 -1.90 -16.90 -8.01
C LYS A 388 -3.25 -17.56 -7.73
N VAL A 389 -3.55 -17.82 -6.46
CA VAL A 389 -4.83 -18.45 -6.04
C VAL A 389 -6.03 -17.57 -6.39
N LEU A 390 -5.89 -16.25 -6.18
CA LEU A 390 -6.96 -15.29 -6.50
C LEU A 390 -7.23 -15.22 -8.01
N ARG A 391 -6.18 -15.24 -8.83
CA ARG A 391 -6.32 -15.22 -10.30
C ARG A 391 -7.06 -16.43 -10.86
N LEU A 392 -7.00 -17.61 -10.23
CA LEU A 392 -7.74 -18.80 -10.68
C LEU A 392 -9.27 -18.58 -10.71
N ARG A 393 -9.79 -17.60 -9.97
CA ARG A 393 -11.22 -17.26 -9.95
C ARG A 393 -11.72 -16.66 -11.27
N THR A 394 -10.80 -16.14 -12.10
CA THR A 394 -11.09 -15.58 -13.43
C THR A 394 -11.41 -16.64 -14.49
N ARG A 395 -11.27 -17.94 -14.14
CA ARG A 395 -11.52 -19.01 -15.08
C ARG A 395 -12.94 -18.92 -15.68
N PRO A 396 -13.13 -19.28 -16.96
CA PRO A 396 -14.43 -19.41 -17.57
C PRO A 396 -15.39 -20.26 -16.74
N LYS A 397 -16.65 -19.82 -16.66
CA LYS A 397 -17.74 -20.55 -16.01
C LYS A 397 -18.36 -21.54 -16.99
N ILE A 398 -18.70 -22.72 -16.51
CA ILE A 398 -19.36 -23.76 -17.32
C ILE A 398 -20.82 -23.84 -16.89
N LEU A 399 -21.74 -23.60 -17.81
CA LEU A 399 -23.18 -23.69 -17.57
C LEU A 399 -23.75 -24.87 -18.35
N LEU A 400 -24.36 -25.81 -17.63
CA LEU A 400 -25.06 -26.96 -18.20
C LEU A 400 -26.52 -26.60 -18.49
N ALA A 401 -26.96 -26.82 -19.73
CA ALA A 401 -28.36 -26.79 -20.13
C ALA A 401 -28.83 -28.20 -20.53
N THR A 402 -30.06 -28.55 -20.16
CA THR A 402 -30.67 -29.85 -20.51
C THR A 402 -31.79 -29.73 -21.54
N THR A 403 -32.22 -28.51 -21.87
CA THR A 403 -33.27 -28.27 -22.88
C THR A 403 -32.91 -27.10 -23.80
N TYR A 404 -33.59 -27.03 -24.94
CA TYR A 404 -33.45 -25.92 -25.89
C TYR A 404 -33.73 -24.56 -25.23
N GLU A 405 -34.81 -24.49 -24.44
CA GLU A 405 -35.24 -23.25 -23.81
C GLU A 405 -34.25 -22.78 -22.74
N GLU A 406 -33.65 -23.72 -22.00
CA GLU A 406 -32.61 -23.41 -21.02
C GLU A 406 -31.34 -22.90 -21.73
N ALA A 407 -30.91 -23.57 -22.80
CA ALA A 407 -29.75 -23.15 -23.59
C ALA A 407 -29.94 -21.74 -24.18
N MET A 408 -31.10 -21.47 -24.79
CA MET A 408 -31.42 -20.15 -25.34
C MET A 408 -31.55 -19.06 -24.26
N ARG A 409 -32.03 -19.40 -23.07
CA ARG A 409 -32.10 -18.44 -21.94
C ARG A 409 -30.69 -18.04 -21.49
N ILE A 410 -29.78 -19.02 -21.37
CA ILE A 410 -28.38 -18.78 -21.02
C ILE A 410 -27.70 -17.96 -22.12
N TYR A 411 -27.91 -18.32 -23.39
CA TYR A 411 -27.39 -17.58 -24.55
C TYR A 411 -27.82 -16.11 -24.53
N LYS A 412 -29.13 -15.84 -24.41
CA LYS A 412 -29.65 -14.46 -24.40
C LYS A 412 -29.11 -13.63 -23.23
N LYS A 413 -28.89 -14.25 -22.08
CA LYS A 413 -28.41 -13.56 -20.88
C LYS A 413 -26.91 -13.23 -20.95
N TYR A 414 -26.09 -14.13 -21.48
CA TYR A 414 -24.62 -14.00 -21.48
C TYR A 414 -24.01 -13.90 -22.87
N SER A 415 -24.78 -13.46 -23.88
CA SER A 415 -24.39 -13.51 -25.28
C SER A 415 -23.01 -12.89 -25.52
N ASN A 416 -22.70 -11.76 -24.87
CA ASN A 416 -21.44 -11.02 -25.01
C ASN A 416 -20.24 -11.71 -24.32
N GLN A 417 -20.48 -12.56 -23.34
CA GLN A 417 -19.47 -13.27 -22.56
C GLN A 417 -19.28 -14.72 -23.00
N LEU A 418 -20.02 -15.19 -24.01
CA LEU A 418 -19.90 -16.56 -24.51
C LEU A 418 -18.56 -16.83 -25.16
N LEU A 419 -17.92 -17.89 -24.69
CA LEU A 419 -16.70 -18.39 -25.27
C LEU A 419 -16.97 -19.42 -26.37
N CYS A 420 -17.76 -20.45 -26.06
CA CYS A 420 -18.13 -21.49 -27.02
C CYS A 420 -19.43 -22.18 -26.59
N LEU A 421 -20.04 -22.87 -27.55
CA LEU A 421 -21.18 -23.75 -27.36
C LEU A 421 -20.77 -25.19 -27.66
N ILE A 422 -21.06 -26.10 -26.73
CA ILE A 422 -20.93 -27.55 -26.93
C ILE A 422 -22.34 -28.11 -26.81
N THR A 423 -22.86 -28.77 -27.85
CA THR A 423 -24.25 -29.24 -27.88
C THR A 423 -24.38 -30.64 -28.43
N ASP A 424 -25.24 -31.45 -27.80
CA ASP A 424 -25.79 -32.66 -28.44
C ASP A 424 -26.71 -32.28 -29.61
N VAL A 425 -27.03 -33.25 -30.46
CA VAL A 425 -27.94 -33.08 -31.60
C VAL A 425 -29.40 -33.29 -31.20
N GLU A 426 -29.66 -34.27 -30.33
CA GLU A 426 -31.00 -34.67 -29.92
C GLU A 426 -31.21 -34.40 -28.42
N PHE A 427 -32.18 -33.53 -28.10
CA PHE A 427 -32.61 -33.25 -26.73
C PHE A 427 -34.01 -32.61 -26.75
N GLU A 428 -34.58 -32.30 -25.58
CA GLU A 428 -35.94 -31.75 -25.48
C GLU A 428 -36.04 -30.30 -25.99
N LYS A 429 -37.06 -30.07 -26.84
CA LYS A 429 -37.50 -28.75 -27.33
C LYS A 429 -39.02 -28.67 -27.15
N ASN A 430 -39.52 -27.66 -26.45
CA ASN A 430 -40.92 -27.50 -26.02
C ASN A 430 -41.46 -28.72 -25.26
N GLY A 431 -40.63 -29.33 -24.39
CA GLY A 431 -41.00 -30.50 -23.58
C GLY A 431 -41.16 -31.81 -24.36
N LYS A 432 -40.70 -31.87 -25.61
CA LYS A 432 -40.67 -33.10 -26.43
C LYS A 432 -39.27 -33.33 -26.99
N LEU A 433 -38.85 -34.59 -27.01
CA LEU A 433 -37.58 -34.98 -27.63
C LEU A 433 -37.58 -34.62 -29.12
N TYR A 434 -36.58 -33.87 -29.58
CA TYR A 434 -36.47 -33.42 -30.96
C TYR A 434 -35.09 -33.74 -31.55
N LYS A 435 -35.07 -34.54 -32.61
CA LYS A 435 -33.87 -35.12 -33.23
C LYS A 435 -32.87 -34.11 -33.81
N ASN A 436 -33.30 -32.88 -34.06
CA ASN A 436 -32.46 -31.82 -34.63
C ASN A 436 -32.38 -30.60 -33.70
N ALA A 437 -32.68 -30.74 -32.41
CA ALA A 437 -32.72 -29.63 -31.46
C ALA A 437 -31.38 -28.88 -31.40
N GLY A 438 -30.26 -29.60 -31.37
CA GLY A 438 -28.93 -29.02 -31.38
C GLY A 438 -28.60 -28.29 -32.67
N ILE A 439 -29.00 -28.84 -33.81
CA ILE A 439 -28.76 -28.22 -35.12
C ILE A 439 -29.52 -26.90 -35.24
N ASP A 440 -30.79 -26.90 -34.83
CA ASP A 440 -31.61 -25.68 -34.79
C ASP A 440 -30.99 -24.63 -33.86
N LEU A 441 -30.49 -25.07 -32.69
CA LEU A 441 -29.86 -24.19 -31.70
C LEU A 441 -28.61 -23.52 -32.30
N VAL A 442 -27.76 -24.30 -32.97
CA VAL A 442 -26.56 -23.78 -33.63
C VAL A 442 -26.92 -22.83 -34.76
N LYS A 443 -27.94 -23.13 -35.57
CA LYS A 443 -28.41 -22.25 -36.64
C LYS A 443 -28.92 -20.92 -36.11
N GLU A 444 -29.73 -20.94 -35.05
CA GLU A 444 -30.27 -19.72 -34.43
C GLU A 444 -29.12 -18.87 -33.85
N ILE A 445 -28.23 -19.48 -33.06
CA ILE A 445 -27.10 -18.78 -32.45
C ILE A 445 -26.11 -18.25 -33.49
N LYS A 446 -25.78 -19.02 -34.53
CA LYS A 446 -24.87 -18.57 -35.60
C LYS A 446 -25.48 -17.54 -36.54
N SER A 447 -26.81 -17.44 -36.62
CA SER A 447 -27.46 -16.35 -37.36
C SER A 447 -27.20 -14.99 -36.74
N GLU A 448 -27.05 -14.94 -35.41
CA GLU A 448 -26.70 -13.73 -34.65
C GLU A 448 -25.17 -13.60 -34.45
N LYS A 449 -24.46 -14.72 -34.21
CA LYS A 449 -23.00 -14.78 -33.97
C LYS A 449 -22.33 -15.83 -34.84
N ARG A 450 -22.06 -15.45 -36.09
CA ARG A 450 -21.51 -16.35 -37.12
C ARG A 450 -20.18 -17.01 -36.73
N GLU A 451 -19.32 -16.28 -36.01
CA GLU A 451 -17.98 -16.72 -35.63
C GLU A 451 -17.87 -17.45 -34.27
N LEU A 452 -18.99 -17.67 -33.57
CA LEU A 452 -18.94 -18.37 -32.28
C LEU A 452 -18.38 -19.80 -32.49
N PRO A 453 -17.34 -20.22 -31.75
CA PRO A 453 -16.88 -21.61 -31.78
C PRO A 453 -17.97 -22.54 -31.26
N VAL A 454 -18.32 -23.54 -32.08
CA VAL A 454 -19.36 -24.52 -31.76
C VAL A 454 -18.81 -25.93 -31.92
N VAL A 455 -19.12 -26.79 -30.96
CA VAL A 455 -18.97 -28.25 -31.06
C VAL A 455 -20.36 -28.89 -31.12
N ILE A 456 -20.59 -29.66 -32.16
CA ILE A 456 -21.74 -30.56 -32.26
C ILE A 456 -21.24 -31.97 -31.94
N GLN A 457 -21.86 -32.62 -30.96
CA GLN A 457 -21.56 -33.99 -30.59
C GLN A 457 -22.72 -34.91 -30.95
N SER A 458 -22.42 -36.09 -31.50
CA SER A 458 -23.43 -37.12 -31.78
C SER A 458 -22.78 -38.50 -31.89
N SER A 459 -23.56 -39.56 -31.64
CA SER A 459 -23.16 -40.94 -31.96
C SER A 459 -23.36 -41.28 -33.45
N ASP A 460 -24.09 -40.45 -34.20
CA ASP A 460 -24.41 -40.68 -35.61
C ASP A 460 -23.53 -39.80 -36.51
N LYS A 461 -22.61 -40.43 -37.24
CA LYS A 461 -21.65 -39.76 -38.13
C LYS A 461 -22.28 -38.96 -39.25
N LYS A 462 -23.56 -39.18 -39.60
CA LYS A 462 -24.23 -38.38 -40.64
C LYS A 462 -24.28 -36.88 -40.29
N PHE A 463 -24.17 -36.53 -39.01
CA PHE A 463 -24.17 -35.14 -38.55
C PHE A 463 -22.82 -34.44 -38.70
N GLU A 464 -21.75 -35.17 -39.06
CA GLU A 464 -20.44 -34.60 -39.36
C GLU A 464 -20.51 -33.61 -40.54
N TYR A 465 -21.12 -34.05 -41.65
CA TYR A 465 -21.35 -33.19 -42.82
C TYR A 465 -22.22 -31.96 -42.48
N ILE A 466 -23.22 -32.12 -41.61
CA ILE A 466 -24.09 -31.00 -41.18
C ILE A 466 -23.31 -30.02 -40.28
N ALA A 467 -22.39 -30.51 -39.45
CA ALA A 467 -21.54 -29.65 -38.64
C ALA A 467 -20.58 -28.84 -39.52
N GLU A 468 -19.99 -29.46 -40.56
CA GLU A 468 -19.16 -28.76 -41.55
C GLU A 468 -19.95 -27.64 -42.28
N GLU A 469 -21.19 -27.91 -42.72
CA GLU A 469 -22.05 -26.89 -43.33
C GLU A 469 -22.36 -25.72 -42.40
N LEU A 470 -22.37 -25.96 -41.08
CA LEU A 470 -22.59 -24.95 -40.05
C LEU A 470 -21.29 -24.33 -39.54
N ASP A 471 -20.14 -24.65 -40.13
CA ASP A 471 -18.81 -24.19 -39.67
C ASP A 471 -18.59 -24.54 -38.17
N ALA A 472 -19.05 -25.72 -37.75
CA ALA A 472 -18.95 -26.25 -36.40
C ALA A 472 -18.04 -27.48 -36.38
N ALA A 473 -17.30 -27.67 -35.28
CA ALA A 473 -16.53 -28.89 -35.08
C ALA A 473 -17.48 -30.05 -34.74
N PHE A 474 -17.24 -31.22 -35.33
CA PHE A 474 -17.97 -32.45 -35.00
C PHE A 474 -17.16 -33.33 -34.05
N ILE A 475 -17.82 -33.91 -33.06
CA ILE A 475 -17.23 -34.88 -32.14
C ILE A 475 -18.11 -36.13 -32.06
N ASP A 476 -17.54 -37.28 -32.42
CA ASP A 476 -18.22 -38.58 -32.35
C ASP A 476 -18.24 -39.10 -30.90
N LYS A 477 -19.44 -39.26 -30.32
CA LYS A 477 -19.64 -39.79 -28.96
C LYS A 477 -19.10 -41.23 -28.78
N ASN A 478 -18.97 -41.99 -29.86
CA ASN A 478 -18.42 -43.35 -29.86
C ASN A 478 -16.90 -43.38 -30.08
N SER A 479 -16.25 -42.23 -30.30
CA SER A 479 -14.81 -42.18 -30.51
C SER A 479 -14.02 -42.61 -29.27
N GLU A 480 -12.99 -43.42 -29.47
CA GLU A 480 -12.00 -43.75 -28.43
C GLU A 480 -11.16 -42.53 -28.04
N SER A 481 -11.05 -41.51 -28.90
CA SER A 481 -10.28 -40.26 -28.69
C SER A 481 -11.11 -39.06 -28.22
N LEU A 482 -12.40 -39.24 -27.92
CA LEU A 482 -13.36 -38.17 -27.55
C LEU A 482 -12.78 -37.08 -26.64
N MET A 483 -12.04 -37.50 -25.61
CA MET A 483 -11.45 -36.62 -24.61
C MET A 483 -10.35 -35.72 -25.20
N GLN A 484 -9.52 -36.27 -26.07
CA GLN A 484 -8.42 -35.56 -26.72
C GLN A 484 -8.96 -34.56 -27.76
N ASP A 485 -10.03 -34.92 -28.45
CA ASP A 485 -10.66 -34.08 -29.46
C ASP A 485 -11.30 -32.84 -28.81
N LEU A 486 -12.05 -33.03 -27.72
CA LEU A 486 -12.64 -31.90 -26.98
C LEU A 486 -11.55 -31.05 -26.32
N ARG A 487 -10.49 -31.66 -25.78
CA ARG A 487 -9.33 -30.93 -25.26
C ARG A 487 -8.67 -30.06 -26.33
N THR A 488 -8.47 -30.60 -27.53
CA THR A 488 -7.83 -29.89 -28.64
C THR A 488 -8.68 -28.71 -29.10
N PHE A 489 -9.99 -28.91 -29.24
CA PHE A 489 -10.94 -27.84 -29.52
C PHE A 489 -10.84 -26.73 -28.47
N ILE A 490 -10.97 -27.09 -27.20
CA ILE A 490 -10.98 -26.14 -26.09
C ILE A 490 -9.67 -25.35 -26.00
N LEU A 491 -8.51 -26.01 -26.18
CA LEU A 491 -7.20 -25.34 -26.21
C LEU A 491 -7.06 -24.35 -27.38
N HIS A 492 -7.60 -24.70 -28.55
CA HIS A 492 -7.53 -23.83 -29.72
C HIS A 492 -8.34 -22.54 -29.54
N TYR A 493 -9.51 -22.62 -28.90
CA TYR A 493 -10.46 -21.50 -28.82
C TYR A 493 -10.44 -20.71 -27.50
N LEU A 494 -9.85 -21.23 -26.42
CA LEU A 494 -9.79 -20.52 -25.12
C LEU A 494 -8.75 -19.38 -25.07
N GLY A 495 -7.84 -19.27 -26.04
CA GLY A 495 -6.82 -18.20 -26.04
C GLY A 495 -5.80 -18.26 -24.89
N PHE A 496 -5.70 -19.40 -24.20
CA PHE A 496 -4.87 -19.60 -23.00
C PHE A 496 -3.38 -19.83 -23.25
N GLY A 497 -2.86 -19.37 -24.40
CA GLY A 497 -1.47 -19.53 -24.79
C GLY A 497 -0.77 -18.20 -25.05
N ASN A 498 0.32 -18.28 -25.81
CA ASN A 498 0.91 -17.13 -26.45
C ASN A 498 -0.13 -16.40 -27.31
N PHE A 499 -0.04 -15.08 -27.44
CA PHE A 499 -0.87 -14.37 -28.41
C PHE A 499 -0.39 -14.75 -29.81
N VAL A 500 -1.23 -15.42 -30.57
CA VAL A 500 -0.91 -15.78 -31.96
C VAL A 500 -1.57 -14.76 -32.86
N PHE A 501 -0.77 -13.86 -33.43
CA PHE A 501 -1.24 -12.94 -34.46
C PHE A 501 -1.58 -13.72 -35.73
N ARG A 502 -2.76 -13.46 -36.29
CA ARG A 502 -3.31 -14.16 -37.46
C ARG A 502 -3.74 -13.19 -38.55
N ASP A 503 -3.71 -13.65 -39.79
CA ASP A 503 -4.28 -12.93 -40.94
C ASP A 503 -5.82 -13.10 -41.01
N LEU A 504 -6.46 -12.46 -42.00
CA LEU A 504 -7.91 -12.56 -42.22
C LEU A 504 -8.38 -14.00 -42.54
N GLN A 505 -7.48 -14.87 -42.99
CA GLN A 505 -7.76 -16.28 -43.27
C GLN A 505 -7.44 -17.19 -42.06
N GLY A 506 -7.06 -16.60 -40.91
CA GLY A 506 -6.74 -17.33 -39.69
C GLY A 506 -5.36 -17.99 -39.68
N ARG A 507 -4.49 -17.74 -40.66
CA ARG A 507 -3.12 -18.27 -40.70
C ARG A 507 -2.24 -17.50 -39.73
N GLU A 508 -1.31 -18.20 -39.09
CA GLU A 508 -0.38 -17.63 -38.11
C GLU A 508 0.67 -16.74 -38.77
N ILE A 509 0.88 -15.54 -38.20
CA ILE A 509 1.87 -14.55 -38.63
C ILE A 509 3.03 -14.46 -37.62
N ALA A 510 2.70 -14.33 -36.34
CA ALA A 510 3.67 -14.15 -35.27
C ALA A 510 3.10 -14.64 -33.92
N ILE A 511 4.00 -14.95 -32.98
CA ILE A 511 3.65 -15.42 -31.64
C ILE A 511 4.26 -14.48 -30.61
N ALA A 512 3.44 -13.92 -29.71
CA ALA A 512 3.88 -13.18 -28.54
C ALA A 512 3.72 -14.00 -27.25
N ARG A 513 4.83 -14.25 -26.55
CA ARG A 513 4.86 -15.05 -25.31
C ARG A 513 4.62 -14.20 -24.07
N SER A 514 5.14 -12.97 -24.09
CA SER A 514 5.02 -11.99 -23.01
C SER A 514 4.24 -10.75 -23.45
N LEU A 515 3.75 -9.96 -22.48
CA LEU A 515 3.12 -8.66 -22.74
C LEU A 515 4.05 -7.72 -23.52
N ARG A 516 5.35 -7.77 -23.22
CA ARG A 516 6.39 -6.98 -23.88
C ARG A 516 6.60 -7.40 -25.34
N GLU A 517 6.65 -8.71 -25.61
CA GLU A 517 6.70 -9.20 -26.98
C GLU A 517 5.44 -8.82 -27.76
N PHE A 518 4.28 -8.86 -27.09
CA PHE A 518 3.00 -8.46 -27.68
C PHE A 518 3.00 -6.98 -28.07
N GLU A 519 3.45 -6.10 -27.19
CA GLU A 519 3.61 -4.66 -27.47
C GLU A 519 4.59 -4.42 -28.63
N ASN A 520 5.76 -5.04 -28.62
CA ASN A 520 6.76 -4.91 -29.68
C ASN A 520 6.22 -5.39 -31.04
N LEU A 521 5.48 -6.49 -31.07
CA LEU A 521 4.90 -7.05 -32.29
C LEU A 521 3.73 -6.20 -32.81
N LEU A 522 2.97 -5.51 -31.95
CA LEU A 522 1.92 -4.58 -32.39
C LEU A 522 2.45 -3.48 -33.31
N HIS A 523 3.72 -3.06 -33.15
CA HIS A 523 4.34 -2.06 -34.01
C HIS A 523 4.64 -2.57 -35.44
N THR A 524 4.79 -3.87 -35.63
CA THR A 524 5.26 -4.46 -36.90
C THR A 524 4.23 -5.33 -37.61
N ILE A 525 3.19 -5.79 -36.90
CA ILE A 525 2.17 -6.69 -37.45
C ILE A 525 1.28 -5.99 -38.51
N PRO A 526 0.84 -6.66 -39.59
CA PRO A 526 -0.05 -6.06 -40.60
C PRO A 526 -1.40 -5.57 -40.03
N GLU A 527 -1.97 -4.52 -40.63
CA GLU A 527 -3.27 -3.94 -40.22
C GLU A 527 -4.43 -4.94 -40.29
N GLU A 528 -4.40 -5.84 -41.27
CA GLU A 528 -5.38 -6.92 -41.42
C GLU A 528 -5.44 -7.84 -40.19
N SER A 529 -4.32 -8.02 -39.50
CA SER A 529 -4.26 -8.77 -38.24
C SER A 529 -4.91 -7.99 -37.10
N ILE A 530 -4.70 -6.67 -37.03
CA ILE A 530 -5.35 -5.80 -36.06
C ILE A 530 -6.87 -5.85 -36.21
N VAL A 531 -7.36 -5.82 -37.45
CA VAL A 531 -8.79 -5.96 -37.75
C VAL A 531 -9.32 -7.33 -37.32
N TYR A 532 -8.60 -8.41 -37.66
CA TYR A 532 -8.98 -9.76 -37.29
C TYR A 532 -9.11 -9.94 -35.77
N HIS A 533 -8.13 -9.46 -35.01
CA HIS A 533 -8.11 -9.61 -33.55
C HIS A 533 -9.02 -8.61 -32.82
N GLY A 534 -9.16 -7.38 -33.34
CA GLY A 534 -10.01 -6.35 -32.77
C GLY A 534 -11.50 -6.73 -32.86
N ASN A 535 -11.97 -7.22 -34.01
CA ASN A 535 -13.37 -7.63 -34.20
C ASN A 535 -13.80 -8.76 -33.25
N LYS A 536 -12.83 -9.58 -32.83
CA LYS A 536 -13.05 -10.75 -31.97
C LYS A 536 -12.72 -10.47 -30.50
N ASN A 537 -12.40 -9.22 -30.16
CA ASN A 537 -11.96 -8.79 -28.82
C ASN A 537 -10.72 -9.55 -28.30
N HIS A 538 -9.93 -10.20 -29.16
CA HIS A 538 -8.81 -11.06 -28.76
C HIS A 538 -7.80 -10.32 -27.87
N PHE A 539 -7.56 -9.03 -28.12
CA PHE A 539 -6.64 -8.20 -27.33
C PHE A 539 -7.08 -8.08 -25.87
N SER A 540 -8.29 -7.55 -25.62
CA SER A 540 -8.84 -7.41 -24.26
C SER A 540 -8.89 -8.76 -23.51
N LEU A 541 -9.20 -9.83 -24.24
CA LEU A 541 -9.33 -11.17 -23.67
C LEU A 541 -7.99 -11.76 -23.25
N TRP A 542 -6.98 -11.61 -24.10
CA TRP A 542 -5.64 -12.09 -23.80
C TRP A 542 -4.99 -11.33 -22.64
N LEU A 543 -5.25 -10.03 -22.55
CA LEU A 543 -4.82 -9.18 -21.44
C LEU A 543 -5.52 -9.55 -20.12
N MET A 544 -6.84 -9.81 -20.18
CA MET A 544 -7.60 -10.29 -19.02
C MET A 544 -7.03 -11.60 -18.48
N ALA A 545 -6.70 -12.55 -19.36
CA ALA A 545 -6.15 -13.85 -18.98
C ALA A 545 -4.79 -13.74 -18.27
N ARG A 546 -3.98 -12.72 -18.59
CA ARG A 546 -2.68 -12.44 -17.95
C ARG A 546 -2.77 -11.52 -16.72
N GLY A 547 -3.97 -11.04 -16.42
CA GLY A 547 -4.27 -10.23 -15.25
C GLY A 547 -4.07 -8.73 -15.42
N GLU A 548 -4.03 -8.24 -16.66
CA GLU A 548 -4.05 -6.81 -17.01
C GLU A 548 -5.51 -6.31 -17.05
N ILE A 549 -6.19 -6.38 -15.91
CA ILE A 549 -7.65 -6.25 -15.83
C ILE A 549 -8.12 -4.85 -16.24
N GLN A 550 -7.45 -3.80 -15.76
CA GLN A 550 -7.84 -2.42 -16.04
C GLN A 550 -7.67 -2.09 -17.53
N VAL A 551 -6.55 -2.53 -18.13
CA VAL A 551 -6.30 -2.40 -19.57
C VAL A 551 -7.38 -3.15 -20.35
N ALA A 552 -7.70 -4.39 -19.97
CA ALA A 552 -8.72 -5.18 -20.62
C ALA A 552 -10.10 -4.51 -20.59
N HIS A 553 -10.51 -3.93 -19.45
CA HIS A 553 -11.79 -3.22 -19.33
C HIS A 553 -11.89 -1.97 -20.19
N ILE A 554 -10.78 -1.29 -20.45
CA ILE A 554 -10.76 -0.08 -21.29
C ILE A 554 -10.73 -0.42 -22.77
N LEU A 555 -10.04 -1.50 -23.13
CA LEU A 555 -9.99 -1.97 -24.51
C LEU A 555 -11.24 -2.73 -24.94
N HIS A 556 -11.93 -3.43 -24.03
CA HIS A 556 -13.11 -4.24 -24.34
C HIS A 556 -14.28 -3.49 -25.02
N PRO A 557 -14.69 -2.28 -24.57
CA PRO A 557 -15.79 -1.56 -25.21
C PRO A 557 -15.41 -0.92 -26.56
N ALA A 558 -14.11 -0.78 -26.86
CA ALA A 558 -13.63 -0.10 -28.06
C ALA A 558 -13.76 -1.03 -29.28
N GLN A 559 -14.71 -0.74 -30.17
CA GLN A 559 -14.93 -1.51 -31.40
C GLN A 559 -14.15 -0.89 -32.55
N ILE A 560 -13.78 -1.69 -33.57
CA ILE A 560 -13.09 -1.16 -34.77
C ILE A 560 -13.91 -0.05 -35.45
N ALA A 561 -15.25 -0.13 -35.38
CA ALA A 561 -16.15 0.87 -35.93
C ALA A 561 -16.00 2.27 -35.27
N ASP A 562 -15.42 2.34 -34.07
CA ASP A 562 -15.18 3.60 -33.36
C ASP A 562 -13.92 4.33 -33.86
N PHE A 563 -13.11 3.68 -34.71
CA PHE A 563 -11.84 4.21 -35.20
C PHE A 563 -11.88 4.48 -36.71
N PRO A 564 -11.30 5.60 -37.19
CA PRO A 564 -11.25 5.92 -38.62
C PRO A 564 -10.45 4.90 -39.44
N THR A 565 -9.36 4.37 -38.87
CA THR A 565 -8.49 3.38 -39.49
C THR A 565 -8.07 2.26 -38.52
N PRO A 566 -7.70 1.06 -39.02
CA PRO A 566 -7.13 0.00 -38.17
C PRO A 566 -5.85 0.41 -37.44
N ASP A 567 -5.05 1.31 -38.03
CA ASP A 567 -3.83 1.83 -37.40
C ASP A 567 -4.15 2.75 -36.20
N ASP A 568 -5.30 3.44 -36.20
CA ASP A 568 -5.74 4.22 -35.05
C ASP A 568 -6.09 3.32 -33.85
N LEU A 569 -6.71 2.16 -34.09
CA LEU A 569 -6.93 1.15 -33.05
C LEU A 569 -5.59 0.61 -32.51
N ARG A 570 -4.61 0.33 -33.39
CA ARG A 570 -3.26 -0.08 -32.99
C ARG A 570 -2.63 0.97 -32.07
N LYS A 571 -2.62 2.24 -32.49
CA LYS A 571 -2.08 3.36 -31.70
C LYS A 571 -2.81 3.51 -30.36
N TYR A 572 -4.13 3.35 -30.36
CA TYR A 572 -4.94 3.39 -29.14
C TYR A 572 -4.53 2.27 -28.17
N ILE A 573 -4.41 1.02 -28.63
CA ILE A 573 -3.96 -0.11 -27.78
C ILE A 573 -2.58 0.17 -27.18
N ILE A 574 -1.62 0.60 -28.01
CA ILE A 574 -0.25 0.93 -27.56
C ILE A 574 -0.28 2.09 -26.54
N THR A 575 -1.09 3.11 -26.78
CA THR A 575 -1.22 4.27 -25.88
C THR A 575 -1.79 3.85 -24.53
N ILE A 576 -2.83 3.01 -24.51
CA ILE A 576 -3.41 2.50 -23.27
C ILE A 576 -2.39 1.61 -22.53
N LEU A 577 -1.69 0.71 -23.22
CA LEU A 577 -0.64 -0.12 -22.61
C LEU A 577 0.47 0.73 -21.97
N ASN A 578 0.98 1.73 -22.71
CA ASN A 578 1.99 2.65 -22.19
C ASN A 578 1.47 3.49 -21.02
N LYS A 579 0.24 4.02 -21.13
CA LYS A 579 -0.39 4.79 -20.06
C LYS A 579 -0.51 3.97 -18.78
N PHE A 580 -0.99 2.72 -18.87
CA PHE A 580 -1.10 1.85 -17.71
C PHE A 580 0.25 1.44 -17.13
N ARG A 581 1.24 1.16 -17.97
CA ARG A 581 2.61 0.86 -17.50
C ARG A 581 3.18 2.05 -16.73
N ASN A 582 3.07 3.25 -17.30
CA ASN A 582 3.55 4.48 -16.67
C ASN A 582 2.76 4.80 -15.39
N GLU A 583 1.44 4.60 -15.37
CA GLU A 583 0.61 4.75 -14.17
C GLU A 583 0.94 3.72 -13.07
N GLN A 584 1.27 2.48 -13.44
CA GLN A 584 1.69 1.45 -12.49
C GLN A 584 3.09 1.69 -11.93
N ASN A 585 3.98 2.29 -12.72
CA ASN A 585 5.36 2.63 -12.34
C ASN A 585 5.46 4.00 -11.64
N LYS A 586 4.43 4.84 -11.74
CA LYS A 586 4.38 6.17 -11.15
C LYS A 586 4.60 6.11 -9.63
N GLY A 587 5.60 6.84 -9.15
CA GLY A 587 5.96 6.89 -7.74
C GLY A 587 6.67 5.62 -7.23
N LYS A 588 7.07 4.68 -8.09
CA LYS A 588 7.78 3.45 -7.69
C LYS A 588 9.26 3.50 -8.05
N VAL A 589 10.01 2.62 -7.39
CA VAL A 589 11.39 2.27 -7.78
C VAL A 589 11.31 1.14 -8.80
N VAL A 590 11.84 1.37 -10.00
CA VAL A 590 11.76 0.44 -11.13
C VAL A 590 13.13 -0.09 -11.52
N PRO A 591 13.25 -1.34 -11.98
CA PRO A 591 14.50 -1.86 -12.53
C PRO A 591 14.99 -1.06 -13.75
N PHE A 592 16.30 -1.03 -14.00
CA PHE A 592 16.87 -0.29 -15.13
C PHE A 592 16.31 -0.72 -16.50
N HIS A 593 15.63 0.21 -17.16
CA HIS A 593 15.29 0.17 -18.57
C HIS A 593 15.56 1.52 -19.22
N VAL A 594 16.04 1.51 -20.47
CA VAL A 594 16.42 2.74 -21.19
C VAL A 594 15.22 3.68 -21.39
N SER A 595 14.02 3.13 -21.56
CA SER A 595 12.78 3.90 -21.71
C SER A 595 12.38 4.69 -20.45
N ASP A 596 12.88 4.28 -19.28
CA ASP A 596 12.39 4.75 -17.99
C ASP A 596 13.34 5.81 -17.40
N ILE A 597 14.48 6.09 -18.04
CA ILE A 597 15.50 7.05 -17.58
C ILE A 597 14.98 8.50 -17.63
N ASP A 598 14.14 8.83 -18.61
CA ASP A 598 13.57 10.17 -18.82
C ASP A 598 12.19 10.33 -18.17
N ASP A 599 11.71 9.33 -17.41
CA ASP A 599 10.44 9.45 -16.67
C ASP A 599 10.69 10.06 -15.28
N PRO A 600 10.38 11.36 -15.05
CA PRO A 600 10.59 12.01 -13.76
C PRO A 600 9.69 11.43 -12.67
N THR A 601 8.73 10.59 -13.02
CA THR A 601 7.77 10.03 -12.07
C THR A 601 8.23 8.72 -11.44
N SER A 602 9.34 8.15 -11.88
CA SER A 602 9.89 6.90 -11.36
C SER A 602 11.35 7.07 -10.93
N ILE A 603 11.80 6.20 -10.03
CA ILE A 603 13.22 6.14 -9.65
C ILE A 603 13.82 4.88 -10.26
N VAL A 604 14.90 5.04 -11.02
CA VAL A 604 15.52 3.92 -11.76
C VAL A 604 16.63 3.27 -10.93
N LEU A 605 16.54 1.96 -10.75
CA LEU A 605 17.53 1.16 -10.04
C LEU A 605 18.58 0.57 -11.00
N LEU A 606 19.80 1.10 -10.95
CA LEU A 606 20.95 0.70 -11.76
C LEU A 606 21.62 -0.58 -11.23
N GLY A 607 21.47 -0.89 -9.95
CA GLY A 607 22.03 -2.09 -9.31
C GLY A 607 21.14 -2.54 -8.16
N GLU A 608 20.97 -3.84 -7.97
CA GLU A 608 20.07 -4.42 -6.96
C GLU A 608 20.58 -4.18 -5.53
N GLY A 609 19.73 -4.48 -4.54
CA GLY A 609 20.04 -4.37 -3.11
C GLY A 609 19.19 -3.33 -2.38
N ASN A 610 19.54 -3.06 -1.13
CA ASN A 610 18.88 -2.04 -0.31
C ASN A 610 19.24 -0.63 -0.83
N LEU A 611 18.36 0.34 -0.62
CA LEU A 611 18.54 1.72 -1.12
C LEU A 611 19.28 2.63 -0.13
N GLY A 612 19.61 2.15 1.07
CA GLY A 612 20.06 2.99 2.19
C GLY A 612 18.98 3.96 2.66
N GLY A 613 19.23 4.78 3.69
CA GLY A 613 18.18 5.63 4.26
C GLY A 613 17.81 6.83 3.42
N LYS A 614 18.79 7.54 2.82
CA LYS A 614 18.50 8.64 1.87
C LYS A 614 17.71 8.15 0.65
N GLY A 615 18.12 7.02 0.08
CA GLY A 615 17.43 6.39 -1.05
C GLY A 615 16.01 5.96 -0.69
N ARG A 616 15.79 5.38 0.50
CA ARG A 616 14.43 5.08 1.01
C ARG A 616 13.59 6.35 1.19
N GLY A 617 14.17 7.42 1.75
CA GLY A 617 13.52 8.72 1.90
C GLY A 617 13.08 9.31 0.55
N LEU A 618 13.97 9.32 -0.45
CA LEU A 618 13.68 9.77 -1.80
C LEU A 618 12.62 8.90 -2.51
N ALA A 619 12.70 7.58 -2.36
CA ALA A 619 11.69 6.66 -2.88
C ALA A 619 10.30 6.93 -2.27
N PHE A 620 10.26 7.23 -0.97
CA PHE A 620 9.05 7.62 -0.28
C PHE A 620 8.52 8.97 -0.74
N ILE A 621 9.38 9.99 -0.91
CA ILE A 621 9.01 11.29 -1.49
C ILE A 621 8.36 11.13 -2.86
N ASN A 622 9.00 10.35 -3.75
CA ASN A 622 8.51 10.10 -5.09
C ASN A 622 7.14 9.39 -5.07
N THR A 623 7.00 8.42 -4.16
CA THR A 623 5.71 7.75 -3.89
C THR A 623 4.66 8.75 -3.45
N LEU A 624 4.99 9.64 -2.51
CA LEU A 624 4.07 10.60 -1.92
C LEU A 624 3.59 11.64 -2.95
N ILE A 625 4.51 12.25 -3.69
CA ILE A 625 4.21 13.30 -4.68
C ILE A 625 3.33 12.77 -5.82
N HIS A 626 3.51 11.52 -6.24
CA HIS A 626 2.78 10.96 -7.37
C HIS A 626 1.51 10.20 -7.01
N ASN A 627 1.36 9.79 -5.75
CA ASN A 627 0.13 9.18 -5.25
C ASN A 627 -0.81 10.18 -4.59
N TYR A 628 -0.33 11.37 -4.22
CA TYR A 628 -1.14 12.42 -3.64
C TYR A 628 -1.36 13.56 -4.63
N ASP A 629 -2.61 14.04 -4.74
CA ASP A 629 -2.93 15.17 -5.61
C ASP A 629 -2.69 16.51 -4.89
N PHE A 630 -1.43 16.91 -4.80
CA PHE A 630 -1.02 18.18 -4.19
C PHE A 630 -1.64 19.41 -4.87
N SER A 631 -2.05 19.29 -6.15
CA SER A 631 -2.61 20.40 -6.93
C SER A 631 -3.94 20.92 -6.36
N GLN A 632 -4.63 20.11 -5.56
CA GLN A 632 -5.89 20.48 -4.92
C GLN A 632 -5.71 21.22 -3.61
N LEU A 633 -4.60 20.97 -2.91
CA LEU A 633 -4.28 21.67 -1.67
C LEU A 633 -3.55 22.98 -1.93
N ILE A 634 -2.72 23.02 -2.97
CA ILE A 634 -1.86 24.16 -3.28
C ILE A 634 -2.07 24.55 -4.74
N GLN A 635 -2.69 25.72 -4.94
CA GLN A 635 -2.85 26.31 -6.27
C GLN A 635 -1.69 27.26 -6.56
N GLY A 636 -1.20 27.26 -7.81
CA GLY A 636 -0.22 28.24 -8.30
C GLY A 636 1.26 27.86 -8.20
N ILE A 637 1.58 26.61 -7.84
CA ILE A 637 2.95 26.07 -7.85
C ILE A 637 2.93 24.57 -8.17
N ASN A 638 3.95 24.08 -8.86
CA ASN A 638 4.15 22.66 -9.11
C ASN A 638 5.02 22.06 -8.02
N ILE A 639 4.65 20.90 -7.47
CA ILE A 639 5.53 20.12 -6.60
C ILE A 639 6.14 18.99 -7.42
N ARG A 640 7.48 18.89 -7.41
CA ARG A 640 8.24 17.95 -8.23
C ARG A 640 9.38 17.31 -7.43
N THR A 641 9.89 16.20 -7.96
CA THR A 641 11.17 15.60 -7.60
C THR A 641 12.13 15.76 -8.79
N PRO A 642 13.44 15.89 -8.55
CA PRO A 642 14.43 15.80 -9.62
C PRO A 642 14.57 14.35 -10.10
N ASN A 643 14.97 14.17 -11.37
CA ASN A 643 15.28 12.86 -11.92
C ASN A 643 16.34 12.18 -11.06
N THR A 644 16.04 10.95 -10.62
CA THR A 644 16.85 10.23 -9.64
C THR A 644 17.05 8.77 -10.06
N CYS A 645 18.30 8.35 -10.09
CA CYS A 645 18.73 6.97 -10.26
C CYS A 645 19.46 6.49 -9.00
N MET A 646 19.45 5.19 -8.74
CA MET A 646 20.09 4.60 -7.55
C MET A 646 20.90 3.35 -7.88
N ILE A 647 21.99 3.14 -7.16
CA ILE A 647 22.75 1.88 -7.12
C ILE A 647 22.55 1.29 -5.73
N GLY A 648 21.94 0.11 -5.64
CA GLY A 648 21.70 -0.57 -4.38
C GLY A 648 22.97 -1.14 -3.75
N THR A 649 22.88 -1.50 -2.45
CA THR A 649 24.00 -1.96 -1.63
C THR A 649 24.67 -3.24 -2.13
N ASP A 650 24.00 -4.07 -2.94
CA ASP A 650 24.58 -5.33 -3.40
C ASP A 650 25.74 -5.06 -4.37
N GLU A 651 25.68 -3.96 -5.12
CA GLU A 651 26.79 -3.56 -5.99
C GLU A 651 28.00 -3.12 -5.18
N PHE A 652 27.82 -2.46 -4.04
CA PHE A 652 28.92 -2.14 -3.12
C PHE A 652 29.62 -3.41 -2.63
N LEU A 653 28.86 -4.43 -2.22
CA LEU A 653 29.42 -5.72 -1.79
C LEU A 653 30.18 -6.42 -2.91
N LYS A 654 29.59 -6.47 -4.11
CA LYS A 654 30.22 -7.05 -5.31
C LYS A 654 31.49 -6.30 -5.70
N PHE A 655 31.46 -4.97 -5.66
CA PHE A 655 32.61 -4.13 -5.96
C PHE A 655 33.77 -4.39 -4.99
N MET A 656 33.47 -4.49 -3.69
CA MET A 656 34.47 -4.77 -2.65
C MET A 656 35.10 -6.17 -2.80
N GLU A 657 34.31 -7.17 -3.20
CA GLU A 657 34.75 -8.54 -3.43
C GLU A 657 35.55 -8.67 -4.73
N PHE A 658 35.03 -8.13 -5.83
CA PHE A 658 35.67 -8.19 -7.16
C PHE A 658 37.07 -7.55 -7.17
N ASN A 659 37.31 -6.56 -6.31
CA ASN A 659 38.57 -5.80 -6.24
C ASN A 659 39.45 -6.19 -5.04
N ASP A 660 39.11 -7.24 -4.28
CA ASP A 660 39.86 -7.68 -3.08
C ASP A 660 40.13 -6.55 -2.07
N LEU A 661 39.15 -5.67 -1.86
CA LEU A 661 39.31 -4.48 -1.01
C LEU A 661 38.99 -4.75 0.46
N ARG A 662 38.15 -5.74 0.78
CA ARG A 662 37.63 -5.97 2.14
C ARG A 662 38.72 -6.01 3.22
N GLN A 663 39.72 -6.88 3.08
CA GLN A 663 40.76 -7.01 4.11
C GLN A 663 41.64 -5.74 4.20
N LYS A 664 41.99 -5.16 3.05
CA LYS A 664 42.88 -3.99 2.96
C LYS A 664 42.29 -2.77 3.68
N VAL A 665 41.00 -2.51 3.49
CA VAL A 665 40.35 -1.31 4.07
C VAL A 665 40.15 -1.42 5.57
N TYR A 666 39.99 -2.62 6.15
CA TYR A 666 39.80 -2.75 7.59
C TYR A 666 41.12 -2.59 8.37
N GLU A 667 42.25 -2.97 7.77
CA GLU A 667 43.57 -2.88 8.40
C GLU A 667 44.21 -1.47 8.25
N GLU A 668 43.99 -0.80 7.12
CA GLU A 668 44.54 0.53 6.85
C GLU A 668 43.76 1.65 7.55
N LYS A 669 44.48 2.61 8.13
CA LYS A 669 43.92 3.79 8.79
C LYS A 669 44.16 5.09 8.02
N ASP A 670 45.11 5.11 7.08
CA ASP A 670 45.36 6.25 6.20
C ASP A 670 44.30 6.32 5.09
N TYR A 671 43.38 7.27 5.22
CA TYR A 671 42.29 7.48 4.27
C TYR A 671 42.78 7.81 2.85
N SER A 672 43.93 8.48 2.71
CA SER A 672 44.47 8.85 1.39
C SER A 672 44.84 7.61 0.57
N ARG A 673 45.37 6.59 1.24
CA ARG A 673 45.68 5.29 0.62
C ARG A 673 44.41 4.53 0.25
N ILE A 674 43.41 4.57 1.13
CA ILE A 674 42.10 3.96 0.87
C ILE A 674 41.48 4.58 -0.39
N LYS A 675 41.40 5.93 -0.48
CA LYS A 675 40.90 6.62 -1.68
C LYS A 675 41.59 6.13 -2.96
N LYS A 676 42.93 6.03 -2.93
CA LYS A 676 43.71 5.56 -4.08
C LYS A 676 43.32 4.15 -4.52
N TRP A 677 43.14 3.22 -3.58
CA TRP A 677 42.69 1.85 -3.91
C TRP A 677 41.29 1.82 -4.53
N PHE A 678 40.36 2.65 -4.04
CA PHE A 678 39.02 2.76 -4.61
C PHE A 678 39.02 3.37 -6.01
N LEU A 679 39.88 4.36 -6.27
CA LEU A 679 40.03 4.97 -7.60
C LEU A 679 40.59 3.97 -8.63
N GLU A 680 41.58 3.16 -8.23
CA GLU A 680 42.21 2.12 -9.07
C GLU A 680 41.30 0.90 -9.33
N ALA A 681 40.29 0.68 -8.48
CA ALA A 681 39.35 -0.43 -8.60
C ALA A 681 38.40 -0.29 -9.82
N GLN A 682 37.83 -1.40 -10.29
CA GLN A 682 36.98 -1.44 -11.48
C GLN A 682 35.55 -1.84 -11.15
N PHE A 683 34.59 -1.22 -11.86
CA PHE A 683 33.19 -1.65 -11.85
C PHE A 683 32.96 -2.83 -12.78
N SER A 684 31.88 -3.56 -12.56
CA SER A 684 31.40 -4.57 -13.50
C SER A 684 31.00 -3.94 -14.84
N GLU A 685 31.18 -4.66 -15.95
CA GLU A 685 30.77 -4.20 -17.30
C GLU A 685 29.28 -3.80 -17.34
N MET A 686 28.45 -4.49 -16.57
CA MET A 686 27.01 -4.19 -16.45
C MET A 686 26.75 -2.79 -15.91
N ILE A 687 27.39 -2.40 -14.79
CA ILE A 687 27.19 -1.07 -14.20
C ILE A 687 27.77 0.01 -15.09
N SER A 688 28.96 -0.21 -15.64
CA SER A 688 29.61 0.74 -16.54
C SER A 688 28.74 1.04 -17.78
N ASP A 689 28.15 0.01 -18.41
CA ASP A 689 27.21 0.20 -19.55
C ASP A 689 25.92 0.94 -19.13
N ARG A 690 25.38 0.66 -17.93
CA ARG A 690 24.19 1.36 -17.41
C ARG A 690 24.47 2.84 -17.14
N LEU A 691 25.62 3.17 -16.56
CA LEU A 691 26.05 4.56 -16.33
C LEU A 691 26.28 5.31 -17.65
N TYR A 692 26.91 4.66 -18.64
CA TYR A 692 27.06 5.23 -19.97
C TYR A 692 25.72 5.55 -20.63
N LYS A 693 24.75 4.63 -20.52
CA LYS A 693 23.38 4.85 -21.02
C LYS A 693 22.67 5.98 -20.29
N LEU A 694 22.82 6.08 -18.97
CA LEU A 694 22.26 7.17 -18.16
C LEU A 694 22.73 8.55 -18.65
N LEU A 695 24.04 8.71 -18.87
CA LEU A 695 24.66 9.97 -19.30
C LEU A 695 24.29 10.41 -20.74
N LYS A 696 23.64 9.54 -21.52
CA LYS A 696 23.06 9.92 -22.82
C LYS A 696 21.75 10.68 -22.68
N PHE A 697 21.04 10.53 -21.56
CA PHE A 697 19.76 11.21 -21.31
C PHE A 697 19.92 12.39 -20.37
N ILE A 698 20.85 12.32 -19.41
CA ILE A 698 21.09 13.41 -18.45
C ILE A 698 22.17 14.36 -18.97
N GLU A 699 21.75 15.57 -19.31
CA GLU A 699 22.64 16.67 -19.74
C GLU A 699 22.90 17.72 -18.65
N LYS A 700 22.10 17.72 -17.58
CA LYS A 700 22.25 18.66 -16.46
C LYS A 700 23.35 18.22 -15.49
N PRO A 701 23.81 19.12 -14.59
CA PRO A 701 24.70 18.73 -13.51
C PRO A 701 24.11 17.64 -12.62
N ILE A 702 24.98 16.78 -12.09
CA ILE A 702 24.61 15.57 -11.35
C ILE A 702 25.17 15.64 -9.94
N ALA A 703 24.35 15.32 -8.95
CA ALA A 703 24.77 15.06 -7.58
C ALA A 703 24.89 13.56 -7.34
N VAL A 704 26.08 13.11 -6.94
CA VAL A 704 26.37 11.74 -6.51
C VAL A 704 26.43 11.72 -4.99
N ARG A 705 25.39 11.16 -4.38
CA ARG A 705 25.15 11.23 -2.93
C ARG A 705 25.30 9.85 -2.30
N SER A 706 25.93 9.82 -1.13
CA SER A 706 25.91 8.66 -0.24
C SER A 706 24.48 8.31 0.15
N SER A 707 24.20 7.03 0.36
CA SER A 707 23.00 6.54 1.03
C SER A 707 23.37 5.35 1.88
N GLY A 708 23.87 5.63 3.09
CA GLY A 708 24.25 4.62 4.08
C GLY A 708 23.06 3.84 4.63
N MET A 709 23.30 2.69 5.25
CA MET A 709 22.24 1.86 5.84
C MET A 709 21.61 2.53 7.06
N PHE A 710 22.47 3.11 7.92
CA PHE A 710 22.06 3.82 9.13
C PHE A 710 21.83 5.33 8.90
N GLU A 711 22.37 5.90 7.82
CA GLU A 711 22.09 7.29 7.42
C GLU A 711 20.59 7.53 7.28
N ASP A 712 20.04 8.65 7.77
CA ASP A 712 18.60 8.97 7.76
C ASP A 712 17.65 7.83 8.21
N SER A 713 18.14 6.88 9.01
CA SER A 713 17.30 5.84 9.63
C SER A 713 16.28 6.45 10.59
N ILE A 714 15.14 5.80 10.80
CA ILE A 714 14.09 6.31 11.73
C ILE A 714 14.55 6.22 13.19
N GLN A 715 15.32 5.19 13.54
CA GLN A 715 15.73 4.95 14.93
C GLN A 715 16.94 5.79 15.35
N GLN A 716 17.85 6.09 14.42
CA GLN A 716 19.07 6.85 14.63
C GLN A 716 19.51 7.54 13.32
N PRO A 717 18.81 8.59 12.84
CA PRO A 717 19.19 9.38 11.68
C PRO A 717 20.52 10.10 11.91
N PHE A 718 21.43 9.92 10.95
CA PHE A 718 22.75 10.55 10.94
C PHE A 718 22.86 11.48 9.74
N ALA A 719 23.54 12.62 9.92
CA ALA A 719 23.56 13.65 8.91
C ALA A 719 25.00 14.14 8.62
N GLY A 720 25.38 14.11 7.35
CA GLY A 720 26.62 14.73 6.85
C GLY A 720 27.92 13.95 7.15
N ILE A 721 27.83 12.64 7.39
CA ILE A 721 29.01 11.79 7.69
C ILE A 721 29.77 11.42 6.42
N PHE A 722 29.04 11.09 5.36
CA PHE A 722 29.59 10.56 4.11
C PHE A 722 29.65 11.65 3.05
N GLU A 723 30.53 11.45 2.07
CA GLU A 723 30.80 12.45 1.05
C GLU A 723 29.68 12.52 0.00
N THR A 724 29.50 13.70 -0.58
CA THR A 724 28.62 13.95 -1.72
C THR A 724 29.39 14.76 -2.74
N TYR A 725 29.31 14.36 -4.01
CA TYR A 725 30.04 15.01 -5.10
C TYR A 725 29.04 15.64 -6.08
N ILE A 726 29.30 16.89 -6.46
CA ILE A 726 28.52 17.58 -7.49
C ILE A 726 29.37 17.70 -8.74
N LEU A 727 28.88 17.15 -9.84
CA LEU A 727 29.54 17.09 -11.14
C LEU A 727 28.84 18.06 -12.10
N PRO A 728 29.57 18.96 -12.78
CA PRO A 728 29.00 19.84 -13.80
C PRO A 728 28.36 19.08 -14.98
N ASN A 729 28.86 17.87 -15.27
CA ASN A 729 28.37 17.00 -16.35
C ASN A 729 28.41 17.67 -17.75
N SER A 730 29.36 18.59 -17.96
CA SER A 730 29.40 19.50 -19.11
C SER A 730 30.45 19.16 -20.18
N ASP A 731 31.31 18.14 -19.98
CA ASP A 731 32.31 17.75 -20.98
C ASP A 731 31.63 17.18 -22.26
N PRO A 732 32.01 17.63 -23.47
CA PRO A 732 31.40 17.14 -24.70
C PRO A 732 31.64 15.64 -24.94
N ASP A 733 32.69 15.04 -24.36
CA ASP A 733 32.94 13.61 -24.43
C ASP A 733 32.21 12.86 -23.30
N ILE A 734 31.21 12.06 -23.69
CA ILE A 734 30.44 11.22 -22.76
C ILE A 734 31.33 10.27 -21.97
N LYS A 735 32.45 9.79 -22.54
CA LYS A 735 33.36 8.89 -21.82
C LYS A 735 34.05 9.59 -20.66
N LYS A 736 34.47 10.85 -20.83
CA LYS A 736 35.04 11.63 -19.73
C LYS A 736 34.02 11.90 -18.64
N ARG A 737 32.77 12.23 -19.03
CA ARG A 737 31.66 12.38 -18.07
C ARG A 737 31.41 11.08 -17.30
N GLN A 738 31.52 9.93 -17.98
CA GLN A 738 31.41 8.62 -17.37
C GLN A 738 32.56 8.35 -16.39
N GLU A 739 33.81 8.61 -16.77
CA GLU A 739 34.98 8.45 -15.90
C GLU A 739 34.82 9.27 -14.61
N GLN A 740 34.43 10.55 -14.73
CA GLN A 740 34.18 11.42 -13.58
C GLN A 740 33.05 10.92 -12.67
N LEU A 741 31.97 10.39 -13.28
CA LEU A 741 30.86 9.81 -12.53
C LEU A 741 31.30 8.54 -11.79
N GLU A 742 32.06 7.66 -12.44
CA GLU A 742 32.61 6.44 -11.81
C GLU A 742 33.58 6.79 -10.67
N GLU A 743 34.46 7.78 -10.84
CA GLU A 743 35.37 8.27 -9.80
C GLU A 743 34.60 8.82 -8.59
N ALA A 744 33.56 9.64 -8.82
CA ALA A 744 32.70 10.14 -7.75
C ALA A 744 32.03 8.99 -6.97
N ILE A 745 31.49 7.98 -7.65
CA ILE A 745 30.85 6.82 -7.01
C ILE A 745 31.86 6.03 -6.17
N LYS A 746 33.08 5.81 -6.70
CA LYS A 746 34.17 5.12 -5.98
C LYS A 746 34.57 5.86 -4.70
N LEU A 747 34.62 7.19 -4.74
CA LEU A 747 34.95 8.00 -3.57
C LEU A 747 33.81 8.02 -2.54
N VAL A 748 32.56 8.01 -2.98
CA VAL A 748 31.41 7.80 -2.07
C VAL A 748 31.54 6.46 -1.34
N TYR A 749 31.89 5.38 -2.05
CA TYR A 749 32.17 4.08 -1.41
C TYR A 749 33.36 4.12 -0.45
N ALA A 750 34.43 4.84 -0.80
CA ALA A 750 35.59 5.02 0.07
C ALA A 750 35.23 5.76 1.37
N SER A 751 34.29 6.71 1.31
CA SER A 751 33.93 7.58 2.43
C SER A 751 33.41 6.84 3.67
N VAL A 752 32.90 5.62 3.51
CA VAL A 752 32.55 4.70 4.61
C VAL A 752 33.74 4.48 5.55
N PHE A 753 34.96 4.44 5.01
CA PHE A 753 36.17 4.12 5.75
C PHE A 753 36.93 5.34 6.27
N SER A 754 36.36 6.55 6.14
CA SER A 754 36.96 7.80 6.62
C SER A 754 37.12 7.83 8.16
N LYS A 755 38.01 8.68 8.68
CA LYS A 755 38.20 8.85 10.14
C LYS A 755 36.88 9.26 10.82
N LEU A 756 36.12 10.15 10.19
CA LEU A 756 34.86 10.66 10.70
C LEU A 756 33.80 9.55 10.76
N ALA A 757 33.62 8.79 9.68
CA ALA A 757 32.67 7.68 9.62
C ALA A 757 33.00 6.56 10.63
N ARG A 758 34.28 6.20 10.78
CA ARG A 758 34.71 5.19 11.77
C ARG A 758 34.46 5.64 13.21
N GLY A 759 34.88 6.86 13.55
CA GLY A 759 34.67 7.42 14.88
C GLY A 759 33.18 7.47 15.24
N TYR A 760 32.33 7.69 14.23
CA TYR A 760 30.89 7.68 14.38
C TYR A 760 30.31 6.29 14.65
N VAL A 761 30.61 5.31 13.79
CA VAL A 761 30.08 3.93 13.91
C VAL A 761 30.53 3.28 15.23
N GLU A 762 31.74 3.60 15.69
CA GLU A 762 32.21 3.19 17.02
C GLU A 762 31.40 3.82 18.15
N ALA A 763 31.01 5.09 18.04
CA ALA A 763 30.26 5.80 19.09
C ALA A 763 28.87 5.20 19.35
N ILE A 764 28.25 4.61 18.33
CA ILE A 764 26.95 3.92 18.42
C ILE A 764 27.07 2.43 18.72
N SER A 765 28.27 1.93 19.03
CA SER A 765 28.55 0.51 19.34
C SER A 765 28.25 -0.46 18.19
N TYR A 766 28.22 0.02 16.95
CA TYR A 766 28.12 -0.80 15.75
C TYR A 766 29.49 -1.10 15.18
N LYS A 767 29.57 -2.08 14.27
CA LYS A 767 30.79 -2.37 13.51
C LYS A 767 30.71 -1.72 12.15
N ILE A 768 31.85 -1.23 11.67
CA ILE A 768 31.97 -0.62 10.34
C ILE A 768 31.64 -1.60 9.21
N GLU A 769 31.78 -2.91 9.45
CA GLU A 769 31.40 -3.97 8.51
C GLU A 769 29.88 -4.04 8.25
N GLU A 770 29.06 -3.55 9.19
CA GLU A 770 27.60 -3.53 9.05
C GLU A 770 27.11 -2.34 8.22
N GLU A 771 27.96 -1.33 8.00
CA GLU A 771 27.61 -0.17 7.20
C GLU A 771 27.86 -0.44 5.71
N MET A 772 26.76 -0.65 4.98
CA MET A 772 26.75 -0.79 3.53
C MET A 772 26.34 0.52 2.87
N MET A 773 26.89 0.79 1.68
CA MET A 773 26.66 2.03 0.96
C MET A 773 25.85 1.78 -0.31
N ALA A 774 24.67 2.40 -0.40
CA ALA A 774 23.99 2.65 -1.66
C ALA A 774 24.40 4.03 -2.21
N VAL A 775 24.21 4.25 -3.50
CA VAL A 775 24.56 5.53 -4.15
C VAL A 775 23.36 6.09 -4.86
N VAL A 776 23.06 7.36 -4.60
CA VAL A 776 21.99 8.11 -5.26
C VAL A 776 22.63 9.04 -6.30
N ILE A 777 22.18 8.95 -7.54
CA ILE A 777 22.60 9.80 -8.66
C ILE A 777 21.39 10.65 -9.04
N GLN A 778 21.46 11.95 -8.80
CA GLN A 778 20.31 12.84 -8.89
C GLN A 778 20.64 14.10 -9.70
N GLU A 779 19.71 14.58 -10.53
CA GLU A 779 19.88 15.87 -11.20
C GLU A 779 19.92 17.02 -10.18
N VAL A 780 20.87 17.94 -10.36
CA VAL A 780 20.91 19.18 -9.58
C VAL A 780 19.77 20.10 -10.05
N VAL A 781 18.98 20.60 -9.11
CA VAL A 781 17.90 21.55 -9.40
C VAL A 781 18.49 22.95 -9.61
N GLY A 782 18.15 23.56 -10.74
CA GLY A 782 18.57 24.92 -11.06
C GLY A 782 18.42 25.24 -12.53
N ASN A 783 18.93 26.42 -12.90
CA ASN A 783 19.04 26.87 -14.29
C ASN A 783 20.47 27.33 -14.56
N GLN A 784 20.84 27.35 -15.85
CA GLN A 784 22.13 27.87 -16.28
C GLN A 784 22.07 29.39 -16.48
N TYR A 785 22.97 30.12 -15.84
CA TYR A 785 23.18 31.56 -15.97
C TYR A 785 24.63 31.81 -16.37
N GLY A 786 24.85 32.10 -17.65
CA GLY A 786 26.20 32.15 -18.22
C GLY A 786 26.93 30.82 -18.03
N ASP A 787 28.01 30.86 -17.26
CA ASP A 787 28.88 29.72 -16.98
C ASP A 787 28.56 29.01 -15.65
N TYR A 788 27.47 29.39 -15.00
CA TYR A 788 27.10 28.90 -13.66
C TYR A 788 25.73 28.24 -13.66
N PHE A 789 25.54 27.23 -12.82
CA PHE A 789 24.25 26.56 -12.67
C PHE A 789 23.79 26.53 -11.21
N TYR A 790 22.62 27.09 -10.92
CA TYR A 790 22.06 27.15 -9.56
C TYR A 790 20.55 27.45 -9.55
N PRO A 791 19.81 27.12 -8.47
CA PRO A 791 18.40 27.46 -8.33
C PRO A 791 18.19 28.88 -7.80
N HIS A 792 17.00 29.43 -8.02
CA HIS A 792 16.66 30.76 -7.51
C HIS A 792 16.67 30.81 -5.98
N ILE A 793 16.14 29.76 -5.35
CA ILE A 793 16.04 29.63 -3.89
C ILE A 793 16.32 28.18 -3.53
N SER A 794 16.99 27.98 -2.41
CA SER A 794 17.09 26.71 -1.72
C SER A 794 16.89 26.91 -0.23
N GLY A 795 16.50 25.86 0.47
CA GLY A 795 16.25 25.96 1.90
C GLY A 795 16.01 24.65 2.60
N VAL A 796 15.95 24.76 3.92
CA VAL A 796 15.61 23.69 4.85
C VAL A 796 14.41 24.16 5.65
N ALA A 797 13.44 23.28 5.88
CA ALA A 797 12.30 23.57 6.73
C ALA A 797 12.02 22.44 7.71
N GLN A 798 11.60 22.79 8.90
CA GLN A 798 11.37 21.90 10.03
C GLN A 798 9.93 22.06 10.50
N SER A 799 9.25 20.95 10.76
CA SER A 799 7.87 20.99 11.27
C SER A 799 7.81 21.37 12.74
N TYR A 800 8.88 21.06 13.50
CA TYR A 800 9.02 21.46 14.90
C TYR A 800 10.15 22.47 15.07
N ASN A 801 9.83 23.64 15.60
CA ASN A 801 10.79 24.67 15.96
C ASN A 801 11.06 24.64 17.48
N TYR A 802 12.26 24.23 17.87
CA TYR A 802 12.65 24.23 19.28
C TYR A 802 12.91 25.62 19.88
N TYR A 803 13.11 26.63 19.03
CA TYR A 803 13.36 28.02 19.42
C TYR A 803 12.27 28.95 18.86
N PRO A 804 11.01 28.83 19.30
CA PRO A 804 9.97 29.75 18.89
C PRO A 804 10.28 31.17 19.40
N VAL A 805 10.00 32.16 18.56
CA VAL A 805 10.19 33.59 18.86
C VAL A 805 8.84 34.28 18.81
N SER A 806 8.65 35.33 19.62
CA SER A 806 7.38 36.08 19.70
C SER A 806 6.21 35.19 20.17
N HIS A 807 5.13 35.10 19.41
CA HIS A 807 3.91 34.33 19.69
C HIS A 807 3.88 32.98 18.95
N MET A 808 5.02 32.55 18.40
CA MET A 808 5.14 31.24 17.77
C MET A 808 5.08 30.14 18.84
N GLU A 809 4.45 29.03 18.49
CA GLU A 809 4.52 27.77 19.21
C GLU A 809 5.55 26.85 18.55
N PRO A 810 6.08 25.84 19.26
CA PRO A 810 7.01 24.88 18.67
C PRO A 810 6.46 24.16 17.43
N ASP A 811 5.16 23.85 17.41
CA ASP A 811 4.49 23.17 16.29
C ASP A 811 4.23 24.10 15.07
N ASP A 812 4.65 25.37 15.12
CA ASP A 812 4.46 26.31 14.00
C ASP A 812 5.57 26.22 12.93
N GLY A 813 6.57 25.36 13.16
CA GLY A 813 7.68 25.11 12.26
C GLY A 813 8.61 26.30 12.02
N MET A 814 9.71 26.05 11.31
CA MET A 814 10.71 27.04 10.92
C MET A 814 11.27 26.70 9.54
N ALA A 815 11.50 27.71 8.71
CA ALA A 815 12.18 27.58 7.44
C ALA A 815 13.37 28.52 7.36
N VAL A 816 14.45 28.06 6.74
CA VAL A 816 15.65 28.83 6.43
C VAL A 816 15.88 28.76 4.92
N ALA A 817 16.02 29.91 4.27
CA ALA A 817 16.16 30.00 2.82
C ALA A 817 17.31 30.92 2.41
N ALA A 818 17.95 30.57 1.29
CA ALA A 818 19.04 31.32 0.68
C ALA A 818 18.92 31.29 -0.86
N VAL A 819 19.60 32.23 -1.52
CA VAL A 819 19.82 32.21 -2.98
C VAL A 819 20.95 31.23 -3.28
N GLY A 820 20.86 30.52 -4.42
CA GLY A 820 21.86 29.53 -4.83
C GLY A 820 21.62 28.12 -4.30
N LEU A 821 22.64 27.26 -4.34
CA LEU A 821 22.53 25.85 -3.96
C LEU A 821 22.31 25.64 -2.45
N GLY A 822 21.51 24.62 -2.11
CA GLY A 822 21.09 24.31 -0.73
C GLY A 822 22.22 24.02 0.25
N LYS A 823 23.40 23.65 -0.26
CA LYS A 823 24.63 23.49 0.53
C LYS A 823 24.90 24.70 1.43
N TYR A 824 24.55 25.91 0.98
CA TYR A 824 24.72 27.14 1.75
C TYR A 824 23.94 27.11 3.07
N VAL A 825 22.68 26.71 3.03
CA VAL A 825 21.81 26.62 4.22
C VAL A 825 22.21 25.43 5.10
N VAL A 826 22.50 24.29 4.49
CA VAL A 826 22.90 23.06 5.20
C VAL A 826 24.21 23.23 5.98
N ASP A 827 25.17 23.98 5.42
CA ASP A 827 26.43 24.31 6.09
C ASP A 827 26.27 25.37 7.21
N GLY A 828 25.05 25.90 7.40
CA GLY A 828 24.74 26.85 8.48
C GLY A 828 25.23 28.27 8.25
N GLU A 829 25.39 28.68 6.98
CA GLU A 829 25.82 30.03 6.59
C GLU A 829 24.70 31.08 6.81
N LYS A 830 25.01 32.36 6.54
CA LYS A 830 24.10 33.51 6.72
C LYS A 830 22.87 33.47 5.79
N ALA A 831 21.77 32.91 6.28
CA ALA A 831 20.53 32.72 5.51
C ALA A 831 19.30 33.29 6.21
N TYR A 832 18.23 33.55 5.45
CA TYR A 832 17.02 34.19 5.97
C TYR A 832 16.10 33.18 6.64
N ARG A 833 15.72 33.44 7.90
CA ARG A 833 14.84 32.59 8.71
C ARG A 833 13.42 33.15 8.74
N PHE A 834 12.41 32.29 8.61
CA PHE A 834 11.00 32.66 8.71
C PHE A 834 10.12 31.48 9.16
N SER A 835 8.96 31.76 9.75
CA SER A 835 7.93 30.75 10.00
C SER A 835 7.06 30.55 8.76
N PRO A 836 6.86 29.31 8.25
CA PRO A 836 5.91 29.05 7.17
C PRO A 836 4.47 29.49 7.52
N LYS A 837 4.07 29.34 8.80
CA LYS A 837 2.75 29.72 9.31
C LYS A 837 2.61 31.23 9.50
N TYR A 838 3.67 31.91 9.97
CA TYR A 838 3.71 33.35 10.15
C TYR A 838 4.84 34.01 9.34
N PRO A 839 4.78 33.99 7.99
CA PRO A 839 5.89 34.42 7.13
C PRO A 839 6.17 35.93 7.17
N GLN A 840 5.24 36.72 7.72
CA GLN A 840 5.37 38.17 7.84
C GLN A 840 5.99 38.62 9.16
N THR A 841 6.06 37.73 10.16
CA THR A 841 6.66 38.03 11.47
C THR A 841 8.17 38.14 11.32
N MET A 842 8.73 39.28 11.74
CA MET A 842 10.18 39.48 11.73
C MET A 842 10.81 38.80 12.94
N ILE A 843 11.69 37.83 12.68
CA ILE A 843 12.45 37.09 13.70
C ILE A 843 13.65 37.90 14.19
N HIS A 844 14.29 38.65 13.29
CA HIS A 844 15.46 39.48 13.55
C HIS A 844 15.12 40.98 13.45
N SER A 845 15.89 41.84 14.13
CA SER A 845 15.76 43.29 13.97
C SER A 845 16.24 43.73 12.58
N LEU A 846 15.82 44.91 12.11
CA LEU A 846 16.25 45.43 10.80
C LEU A 846 17.78 45.57 10.69
N LYS A 847 18.44 45.95 11.78
CA LYS A 847 19.90 46.09 11.84
C LYS A 847 20.60 44.75 11.78
N ASP A 848 20.03 43.72 12.39
CA ASP A 848 20.59 42.37 12.37
C ASP A 848 20.37 41.74 11.00
N LEU A 849 19.17 41.89 10.40
CA LEU A 849 18.89 41.48 9.02
C LEU A 849 19.86 42.06 8.00
N TYR A 850 20.28 43.31 8.18
CA TYR A 850 21.30 43.93 7.32
C TYR A 850 22.69 43.29 7.52
N LYS A 851 23.13 43.08 8.77
CA LYS A 851 24.46 42.50 9.09
C LYS A 851 24.58 41.01 8.76
N GLU A 852 23.47 40.30 8.87
CA GLU A 852 23.35 38.85 8.70
C GLU A 852 22.77 38.48 7.33
N SER A 853 22.58 39.45 6.43
CA SER A 853 22.14 39.14 5.06
C SER A 853 23.20 38.31 4.33
N GLN A 854 22.71 37.41 3.49
CA GLN A 854 23.52 36.67 2.53
C GLN A 854 24.26 37.64 1.61
N VAL A 855 25.57 37.42 1.43
CA VAL A 855 26.46 38.18 0.53
C VAL A 855 27.13 37.31 -0.53
N GLU A 856 27.24 36.00 -0.28
CA GLU A 856 27.79 35.00 -1.20
C GLU A 856 26.81 33.83 -1.35
N PHE A 857 26.95 33.05 -2.42
CA PHE A 857 26.21 31.81 -2.61
C PHE A 857 27.01 30.76 -3.39
N TYR A 858 26.57 29.50 -3.31
CA TYR A 858 27.17 28.41 -4.08
C TYR A 858 26.46 28.18 -5.42
N ALA A 859 27.23 27.94 -6.46
CA ALA A 859 26.79 27.51 -7.78
C ALA A 859 27.68 26.39 -8.33
N VAL A 860 27.20 25.64 -9.32
CA VAL A 860 28.01 24.68 -10.07
C VAL A 860 28.78 25.44 -11.16
N ASP A 861 30.08 25.17 -11.27
CA ASP A 861 30.95 25.75 -12.29
C ASP A 861 30.88 24.91 -13.58
N MET A 862 30.17 25.39 -14.60
CA MET A 862 29.97 24.67 -15.85
C MET A 862 31.22 24.64 -16.75
N LYS A 863 32.20 25.52 -16.51
CA LYS A 863 33.47 25.57 -17.26
C LYS A 863 34.48 24.53 -16.77
N ARG A 864 34.26 23.95 -15.59
CA ARG A 864 35.23 23.06 -14.95
C ARG A 864 35.18 21.67 -15.59
N GLN A 865 36.12 21.42 -16.50
CA GLN A 865 36.25 20.13 -17.20
C GLN A 865 37.07 19.11 -16.42
N GLU A 866 38.06 19.54 -15.64
CA GLU A 866 38.84 18.67 -14.77
C GLU A 866 38.46 18.92 -13.31
N LEU A 867 38.00 17.88 -12.63
CA LEU A 867 37.53 17.96 -11.25
C LEU A 867 38.64 17.51 -10.30
N ASP A 868 38.92 18.37 -9.33
CA ASP A 868 39.82 18.05 -8.23
C ASP A 868 39.01 17.42 -7.10
N PHE A 869 38.89 16.08 -7.14
CA PHE A 869 38.12 15.31 -6.17
C PHE A 869 38.67 15.36 -4.74
N GLU A 870 39.92 15.79 -4.53
CA GLU A 870 40.45 15.99 -3.17
C GLU A 870 39.74 17.13 -2.43
N LYS A 871 39.08 18.03 -3.17
CA LYS A 871 38.23 19.09 -2.60
C LYS A 871 36.85 18.59 -2.17
N GLY A 872 36.56 17.30 -2.29
CA GLY A 872 35.29 16.71 -1.86
C GLY A 872 34.09 17.32 -2.59
N ASP A 873 33.11 17.76 -1.81
CA ASP A 873 31.88 18.40 -2.32
C ASP A 873 32.12 19.72 -3.07
N MET A 874 33.27 20.38 -2.85
CA MET A 874 33.67 21.60 -3.55
C MET A 874 34.33 21.35 -4.91
N ALA A 875 34.53 20.09 -5.33
CA ALA A 875 35.21 19.75 -6.59
C ALA A 875 34.57 20.44 -7.81
N GLY A 876 33.24 20.38 -7.92
CA GLY A 876 32.47 21.01 -9.01
C GLY A 876 31.80 22.35 -8.65
N LEU A 877 32.04 22.88 -7.45
CA LEU A 877 31.37 24.08 -6.95
C LEU A 877 32.27 25.32 -6.96
N ILE A 878 31.62 26.47 -7.03
CA ILE A 878 32.22 27.80 -6.89
C ILE A 878 31.35 28.67 -5.96
N ARG A 879 31.99 29.60 -5.25
CA ARG A 879 31.31 30.68 -4.52
C ARG A 879 31.23 31.92 -5.40
N LEU A 880 30.04 32.53 -5.45
CA LEU A 880 29.74 33.75 -6.19
C LEU A 880 29.22 34.83 -5.24
N ASP A 881 29.42 36.08 -5.60
CA ASP A 881 28.89 37.23 -4.85
C ASP A 881 27.42 37.46 -5.21
N ILE A 882 26.64 38.03 -4.29
CA ILE A 882 25.21 38.31 -4.52
C ILE A 882 24.99 39.27 -5.71
N ASP A 883 25.99 40.08 -6.04
CA ASP A 883 26.01 40.96 -7.21
C ASP A 883 25.95 40.16 -8.53
N ASP A 884 26.58 38.97 -8.59
CA ASP A 884 26.47 38.06 -9.74
C ASP A 884 25.02 37.60 -9.93
N ALA A 885 24.31 37.30 -8.83
CA ALA A 885 22.88 36.95 -8.87
C ALA A 885 21.99 38.13 -9.28
N GLU A 886 22.38 39.37 -8.99
CA GLU A 886 21.71 40.57 -9.50
C GLU A 886 21.92 40.72 -11.01
N MET A 887 23.15 40.52 -11.49
CA MET A 887 23.48 40.55 -12.92
C MET A 887 22.77 39.45 -13.72
N HIS A 888 22.65 38.24 -13.16
CA HIS A 888 21.90 37.13 -13.76
C HIS A 888 20.37 37.36 -13.73
N GLY A 889 19.89 38.38 -12.99
CA GLY A 889 18.47 38.69 -12.84
C GLY A 889 17.73 37.80 -11.83
N THR A 890 18.41 36.84 -11.19
CA THR A 890 17.81 35.88 -10.25
C THR A 890 17.41 36.52 -8.92
N LEU A 891 18.03 37.65 -8.55
CA LEU A 891 17.80 38.32 -7.27
C LEU A 891 16.49 39.13 -7.20
N LYS A 892 15.85 39.41 -8.33
CA LYS A 892 14.71 40.34 -8.48
C LYS A 892 13.57 40.15 -7.47
N HIS A 893 13.24 38.90 -7.14
CA HIS A 893 12.16 38.56 -6.21
C HIS A 893 12.66 38.10 -4.82
N CYS A 894 13.98 38.05 -4.61
CA CYS A 894 14.62 37.47 -3.43
C CYS A 894 15.18 38.52 -2.46
N ALA A 895 15.42 39.76 -2.90
CA ALA A 895 16.03 40.80 -2.07
C ALA A 895 15.20 42.09 -1.97
N SER A 896 15.53 42.87 -0.95
CA SER A 896 15.09 44.25 -0.70
C SER A 896 16.31 45.17 -0.61
N VAL A 897 16.08 46.49 -0.69
CA VAL A 897 17.10 47.52 -0.48
C VAL A 897 16.97 48.09 0.92
N TYR A 898 18.09 48.16 1.65
CA TYR A 898 18.16 48.85 2.93
C TYR A 898 18.39 50.35 2.73
N ASP A 899 17.52 51.17 3.31
CA ASP A 899 17.58 52.63 3.32
C ASP A 899 18.07 53.10 4.70
N PRO A 900 19.35 53.47 4.84
CA PRO A 900 19.92 53.86 6.14
C PRO A 900 19.35 55.18 6.68
N GLU A 901 18.87 56.08 5.83
CA GLU A 901 18.33 57.37 6.24
C GLU A 901 16.94 57.21 6.87
N GLY A 902 16.14 56.28 6.35
CA GLY A 902 14.79 55.97 6.84
C GLY A 902 14.67 54.79 7.79
N ASP A 903 15.78 54.09 8.10
CA ASP A 903 15.84 52.82 8.85
C ASP A 903 14.76 51.82 8.42
N ARG A 904 14.67 51.57 7.11
CA ARG A 904 13.61 50.75 6.50
C ARG A 904 14.14 49.88 5.35
N LEU A 905 13.39 48.82 5.05
CA LEU A 905 13.61 47.95 3.89
C LEU A 905 12.58 48.25 2.80
N ILE A 906 13.05 48.51 1.60
CA ILE A 906 12.22 48.75 0.41
C ILE A 906 12.25 47.47 -0.46
N PRO A 907 11.11 46.77 -0.63
CA PRO A 907 11.08 45.54 -1.44
C PRO A 907 11.51 45.74 -2.90
N GLY A 908 12.26 44.77 -3.43
CA GLY A 908 12.78 44.79 -4.80
C GLY A 908 14.15 45.45 -4.92
N LEU A 909 14.58 45.72 -6.16
CA LEU A 909 15.93 46.18 -6.50
C LEU A 909 15.96 47.59 -7.13
N SER A 910 14.82 48.27 -7.22
CA SER A 910 14.68 49.53 -7.99
C SER A 910 15.34 50.75 -7.34
N HIS A 911 15.76 50.64 -6.08
CA HIS A 911 16.38 51.74 -5.33
C HIS A 911 17.90 51.50 -5.17
N ALA A 912 18.65 52.58 -5.05
CA ALA A 912 20.07 52.50 -4.73
C ALA A 912 20.24 52.21 -3.23
N GLY A 913 21.15 51.29 -2.89
CA GLY A 913 21.47 50.92 -1.51
C GLY A 913 21.85 49.45 -1.34
N PRO A 914 22.33 49.04 -0.15
CA PRO A 914 22.75 47.66 0.12
C PRO A 914 21.62 46.64 -0.06
N ARG A 915 21.96 45.47 -0.58
CA ARG A 915 21.01 44.37 -0.81
C ARG A 915 20.82 43.55 0.45
N VAL A 916 19.56 43.28 0.80
CA VAL A 916 19.18 42.43 1.93
C VAL A 916 18.31 41.29 1.41
N VAL A 917 18.83 40.07 1.48
CA VAL A 917 18.12 38.85 1.04
C VAL A 917 17.08 38.48 2.10
N ASN A 918 15.81 38.74 1.79
CA ASN A 918 14.69 38.55 2.73
C ASN A 918 13.40 38.03 2.06
N PHE A 919 13.45 37.74 0.77
CA PHE A 919 12.35 37.19 -0.03
C PHE A 919 11.02 37.97 0.10
N ALA A 920 11.07 39.29 0.27
CA ALA A 920 9.89 40.11 0.56
C ALA A 920 8.76 39.97 -0.48
N ASN A 921 9.09 39.90 -1.78
CA ASN A 921 8.11 39.72 -2.85
C ASN A 921 7.36 38.38 -2.75
N ILE A 922 8.00 37.36 -2.18
CA ILE A 922 7.45 36.01 -2.03
C ILE A 922 6.69 35.90 -0.71
N LEU A 923 7.32 36.26 0.41
CA LEU A 923 6.76 36.05 1.75
C LEU A 923 5.71 37.10 2.15
N ARG A 924 5.82 38.35 1.67
CA ARG A 924 4.86 39.42 1.98
C ARG A 924 3.83 39.64 0.87
N HIS A 925 4.27 39.57 -0.39
CA HIS A 925 3.43 39.86 -1.55
C HIS A 925 2.94 38.61 -2.31
N ASN A 926 3.26 37.41 -1.82
CA ASN A 926 2.76 36.13 -2.34
C ASN A 926 2.97 35.96 -3.85
N TYR A 927 4.14 36.36 -4.37
CA TYR A 927 4.51 36.16 -5.79
C TYR A 927 4.39 34.69 -6.22
N ILE A 928 4.74 33.78 -5.30
CA ILE A 928 4.45 32.34 -5.34
C ILE A 928 3.99 31.91 -3.93
N PRO A 929 3.16 30.85 -3.79
CA PRO A 929 2.62 30.39 -2.50
C PRO A 929 3.64 29.62 -1.64
N LEU A 930 4.92 30.02 -1.61
CA LEU A 930 6.03 29.26 -1.01
C LEU A 930 5.80 28.89 0.46
N SER A 931 5.38 29.85 1.30
CA SER A 931 5.15 29.60 2.72
C SER A 931 4.05 28.56 2.94
N LYS A 932 2.96 28.66 2.16
CA LYS A 932 1.85 27.71 2.24
C LYS A 932 2.23 26.33 1.71
N THR A 933 3.08 26.28 0.68
CA THR A 933 3.65 25.04 0.16
C THR A 933 4.48 24.33 1.21
N ILE A 934 5.40 25.03 1.87
CA ILE A 934 6.25 24.46 2.92
C ILE A 934 5.39 23.96 4.08
N GLU A 935 4.44 24.76 4.58
CA GLU A 935 3.52 24.35 5.66
C GLU A 935 2.77 23.06 5.30
N THR A 936 2.18 23.01 4.11
CA THR A 936 1.38 21.85 3.67
C THR A 936 2.25 20.60 3.46
N VAL A 937 3.46 20.76 2.91
CA VAL A 937 4.39 19.64 2.72
C VAL A 937 4.88 19.12 4.07
N LEU A 938 5.23 20.00 5.00
CA LEU A 938 5.63 19.60 6.37
C LEU A 938 4.52 18.82 7.07
N ASP A 939 3.28 19.32 7.05
CA ASP A 939 2.11 18.66 7.64
C ASP A 939 1.92 17.24 7.08
N ILE A 940 1.99 17.09 5.76
CA ILE A 940 1.77 15.79 5.09
C ILE A 940 2.93 14.83 5.39
N VAL A 941 4.18 15.30 5.35
CA VAL A 941 5.36 14.46 5.59
C VAL A 941 5.44 14.04 7.06
N GLU A 942 5.14 14.95 8.00
CA GLU A 942 5.02 14.64 9.43
C GLU A 942 3.91 13.64 9.70
N GLU A 943 2.75 13.81 9.07
CA GLU A 943 1.64 12.86 9.20
C GLU A 943 2.03 11.47 8.68
N ALA A 944 2.76 11.41 7.56
CA ALA A 944 3.13 10.18 6.91
C ALA A 944 4.29 9.45 7.62
N LEU A 945 5.25 10.16 8.22
CA LEU A 945 6.35 9.59 9.01
C LEU A 945 5.97 9.33 10.48
N GLY A 946 4.97 10.03 11.01
CA GLY A 946 4.48 9.85 12.38
C GLY A 946 5.34 10.53 13.47
N SER A 947 6.34 11.31 13.07
CA SER A 947 7.26 12.09 13.92
C SER A 947 7.45 13.49 13.31
N PRO A 948 7.93 14.49 14.06
CA PRO A 948 8.39 15.75 13.47
C PRO A 948 9.44 15.51 12.38
N VAL A 949 9.51 16.42 11.40
CA VAL A 949 10.29 16.20 10.17
C VAL A 949 11.05 17.46 9.75
N GLU A 950 12.16 17.23 9.06
CA GLU A 950 12.88 18.23 8.31
C GLU A 950 12.80 17.90 6.81
N ILE A 951 12.65 18.92 5.98
CA ILE A 951 12.67 18.81 4.52
C ILE A 951 13.74 19.73 3.94
N GLU A 952 14.43 19.25 2.91
CA GLU A 952 15.30 20.07 2.06
C GLU A 952 14.57 20.37 0.76
N PHE A 953 14.60 21.62 0.30
CA PHE A 953 13.88 22.03 -0.89
C PHE A 953 14.68 23.01 -1.77
N ALA A 954 14.29 23.06 -3.03
CA ALA A 954 14.72 24.10 -3.97
C ALA A 954 13.54 24.65 -4.74
N VAL A 955 13.63 25.90 -5.19
CA VAL A 955 12.58 26.58 -5.95
C VAL A 955 13.14 27.10 -7.25
N ASP A 956 12.44 26.79 -8.33
CA ASP A 956 12.59 27.47 -9.59
C ASP A 956 11.46 28.47 -9.80
N LEU A 957 11.81 29.76 -9.88
CA LEU A 957 10.88 30.86 -10.12
C LEU A 957 10.49 31.02 -11.59
N ASN A 958 11.16 30.30 -12.51
CA ASN A 958 10.76 30.27 -13.91
C ASN A 958 9.38 29.62 -14.02
N LYS A 959 8.42 30.39 -14.53
CA LYS A 959 7.04 29.95 -14.69
C LYS A 959 6.90 29.11 -15.95
N ASP A 960 6.18 28.00 -15.85
CA ASP A 960 5.83 27.16 -16.98
C ASP A 960 4.74 27.80 -17.88
N GLU A 961 4.28 27.07 -18.91
CA GLU A 961 3.22 27.51 -19.82
C GLU A 961 1.90 27.81 -19.10
N GLU A 962 1.66 27.21 -17.94
CA GLU A 962 0.49 27.45 -17.08
C GLU A 962 0.70 28.62 -16.09
N GLY A 963 1.87 29.27 -16.12
CA GLY A 963 2.21 30.38 -15.24
C GLY A 963 2.63 29.97 -13.82
N LYS A 964 2.97 28.70 -13.58
CA LYS A 964 3.32 28.15 -12.27
C LYS A 964 4.84 28.00 -12.10
N ALA A 965 5.35 28.39 -10.94
CA ALA A 965 6.71 28.09 -10.51
C ALA A 965 6.83 26.63 -10.05
N SER A 966 8.05 26.13 -9.85
CA SER A 966 8.29 24.76 -9.41
C SER A 966 8.99 24.70 -8.05
N PHE A 967 8.43 23.93 -7.13
CA PHE A 967 8.99 23.56 -5.84
C PHE A 967 9.49 22.11 -5.92
N TYR A 968 10.77 21.92 -5.64
CA TYR A 968 11.42 20.62 -5.63
C TYR A 968 11.65 20.16 -4.21
N LEU A 969 11.08 19.02 -3.85
CA LEU A 969 11.35 18.35 -2.57
C LEU A 969 12.56 17.43 -2.75
N LEU A 970 13.68 17.77 -2.11
CA LEU A 970 14.99 17.15 -2.34
C LEU A 970 15.33 16.07 -1.32
N GLN A 971 14.86 16.22 -0.08
CA GLN A 971 15.11 15.25 0.99
C GLN A 971 14.08 15.42 2.10
N ILE A 972 13.80 14.32 2.80
CA ILE A 972 13.03 14.30 4.05
C ILE A 972 13.86 13.59 5.11
N LYS A 973 13.80 14.08 6.34
CA LYS A 973 14.47 13.47 7.50
C LYS A 973 13.52 13.50 8.69
N PRO A 974 13.36 12.39 9.44
CA PRO A 974 12.69 12.46 10.72
C PRO A 974 13.55 13.25 11.71
N GLN A 975 12.93 14.14 12.49
CA GLN A 975 13.57 14.76 13.64
C GLN A 975 13.33 13.85 14.85
N ILE A 976 14.39 13.34 15.48
CA ILE A 976 14.22 12.54 16.70
C ILE A 976 13.78 13.47 17.83
N SER A 977 12.51 13.35 18.21
CA SER A 977 12.09 13.71 19.56
C SER A 977 12.42 12.55 20.49
N SER A 978 13.34 12.74 21.43
CA SER A 978 13.62 11.77 22.49
C SER A 978 12.33 11.47 23.28
N TRP A 979 11.70 10.34 22.98
CA TRP A 979 10.51 9.83 23.65
C TRP A 979 10.90 9.10 24.93
N GLU A 980 10.73 9.78 26.05
CA GLU A 980 10.22 9.23 27.31
C GLU A 980 9.74 10.40 28.19
N GLY A 981 8.55 10.29 28.78
CA GLY A 981 7.85 11.39 29.46
C GLY A 981 8.47 11.81 30.79
N TYR A 982 9.69 12.34 30.76
CA TYR A 982 10.29 12.98 31.92
C TYR A 982 9.90 14.45 31.97
N SER A 983 9.14 14.81 33.00
CA SER A 983 8.84 16.20 33.33
C SER A 983 8.98 16.39 34.83
N PHE A 984 9.60 17.48 35.24
CA PHE A 984 9.72 17.86 36.66
C PHE A 984 9.11 19.25 36.89
N GLU A 985 8.76 19.56 38.13
CA GLU A 985 8.32 20.90 38.50
C GLU A 985 9.48 21.69 39.10
N GLU A 986 9.54 23.01 38.85
CA GLU A 986 10.59 23.88 39.43
C GLU A 986 10.55 23.88 40.96
N GLU A 987 9.40 23.51 41.54
CA GLU A 987 9.21 23.36 42.98
C GLU A 987 10.00 22.18 43.55
N ASP A 988 10.25 21.14 42.74
CA ASP A 988 11.06 19.97 43.12
C ASP A 988 12.56 20.32 43.25
N LEU A 989 13.01 21.46 42.69
CA LEU A 989 14.41 21.90 42.73
C LEU A 989 14.78 22.69 43.99
N LYS A 990 13.82 23.04 44.84
CA LYS A 990 14.06 23.90 46.02
C LYS A 990 14.87 23.21 47.12
N ASP A 991 14.85 21.88 47.17
CA ASP A 991 15.54 21.05 48.15
C ASP A 991 16.82 20.37 47.60
N GLU A 992 17.21 20.67 46.34
CA GLU A 992 18.37 20.07 45.67
C GLU A 992 19.52 21.09 45.49
N ASN A 993 20.78 20.64 45.62
CA ASN A 993 21.96 21.49 45.36
C ASN A 993 22.15 21.66 43.84
N VAL A 994 21.57 22.71 43.27
CA VAL A 994 21.61 22.99 41.83
C VAL A 994 22.97 23.59 41.42
N ILE A 995 23.66 22.92 40.49
CA ILE A 995 24.93 23.34 39.89
C ILE A 995 24.66 24.25 38.67
N LEU A 996 23.66 23.90 37.86
CA LEU A 996 23.30 24.63 36.63
C LEU A 996 21.79 24.55 36.44
N PHE A 997 21.16 25.66 36.06
CA PHE A 997 19.77 25.68 35.59
C PHE A 997 19.61 26.53 34.33
N THR A 998 18.80 26.04 33.38
CA THR A 998 18.36 26.79 32.21
C THR A 998 16.94 26.45 31.80
N ASP A 999 16.21 27.43 31.27
CA ASP A 999 14.91 27.30 30.59
C ASP A 999 15.07 27.19 29.05
N LYS A 1000 16.32 26.96 28.59
CA LYS A 1000 16.71 26.69 27.20
C LYS A 1000 17.52 25.39 27.11
N ALA A 1001 16.94 24.30 27.61
CA ALA A 1001 17.49 22.97 27.49
C ALA A 1001 16.83 22.15 26.38
N MET A 1002 17.63 21.28 25.77
CA MET A 1002 17.21 20.33 24.76
C MET A 1002 17.70 18.93 25.09
N GLY A 1003 17.01 17.93 24.58
CA GLY A 1003 17.10 16.55 25.03
C GLY A 1003 15.96 16.24 25.99
N ASN A 1004 15.91 15.01 26.49
CA ASN A 1004 14.87 14.60 27.42
C ASN A 1004 15.35 13.39 28.23
N GLY A 1005 15.02 13.37 29.52
CA GLY A 1005 15.33 12.26 30.43
C GLY A 1005 16.22 12.63 31.61
N ILE A 1006 16.63 11.60 32.34
CA ILE A 1006 17.52 11.70 33.50
C ILE A 1006 18.82 10.97 33.17
N VAL A 1007 19.94 11.59 33.53
CA VAL A 1007 21.24 10.93 33.51
C VAL A 1007 21.83 10.95 34.90
N ASP A 1008 21.97 9.76 35.47
CA ASP A 1008 22.65 9.53 36.73
C ASP A 1008 24.07 8.99 36.46
N ASN A 1009 24.98 9.06 37.43
CA ASN A 1009 26.38 8.58 37.35
C ASN A 1009 27.37 9.38 36.47
N ILE A 1010 27.27 10.71 36.42
CA ILE A 1010 28.32 11.54 35.82
C ILE A 1010 29.19 12.15 36.93
N TYR A 1011 30.52 12.09 36.78
CA TYR A 1011 31.47 12.61 37.78
C TYR A 1011 32.39 13.70 37.21
N ASP A 1012 32.48 13.79 35.88
CA ASP A 1012 33.51 14.54 35.19
C ASP A 1012 32.91 15.79 34.54
N ILE A 1013 33.51 16.95 34.82
CA ILE A 1013 33.16 18.24 34.23
C ILE A 1013 34.38 18.77 33.49
N ILE A 1014 34.25 18.98 32.19
CA ILE A 1014 35.27 19.61 31.34
C ILE A 1014 34.77 21.00 30.97
N ILE A 1015 35.58 22.01 31.26
CA ILE A 1015 35.19 23.41 31.10
C ILE A 1015 36.32 24.23 30.49
N ILE A 1016 35.96 25.19 29.62
CA ILE A 1016 36.92 26.18 29.16
C ILE A 1016 37.31 27.15 30.28
N ASP A 1017 38.59 27.48 30.37
CA ASP A 1017 39.06 28.55 31.22
C ASP A 1017 38.75 29.91 30.58
N LYS A 1018 37.74 30.62 31.12
CA LYS A 1018 37.29 31.93 30.63
C LYS A 1018 38.42 32.96 30.54
N GLU A 1019 39.38 32.92 31.46
CA GLU A 1019 40.49 33.87 31.48
C GLU A 1019 41.53 33.62 30.38
N LYS A 1020 41.61 32.37 29.90
CA LYS A 1020 42.54 31.96 28.84
C LYS A 1020 41.87 31.87 27.47
N PHE A 1021 40.56 32.14 27.39
CA PHE A 1021 39.81 32.05 26.14
C PHE A 1021 40.22 33.16 25.15
N ASP A 1022 40.64 32.74 23.96
CA ASP A 1022 40.96 33.62 22.84
C ASP A 1022 40.27 33.10 21.57
N LYS A 1023 39.39 33.93 21.00
CA LYS A 1023 38.62 33.64 19.78
C LYS A 1023 39.48 33.34 18.55
N SER A 1024 40.74 33.76 18.53
CA SER A 1024 41.67 33.44 17.44
C SER A 1024 42.27 32.02 17.52
N HIS A 1025 42.08 31.34 18.66
CA HIS A 1025 42.68 30.03 18.97
C HIS A 1025 41.64 28.90 19.08
N THR A 1026 40.39 29.12 18.65
CA THR A 1026 39.27 28.15 18.77
C THR A 1026 39.54 26.81 18.09
N LYS A 1027 40.33 26.78 17.00
CA LYS A 1027 40.78 25.51 16.37
C LYS A 1027 41.69 24.69 17.27
N THR A 1028 42.64 25.34 17.95
CA THR A 1028 43.52 24.64 18.91
C THR A 1028 42.75 24.15 20.15
N MET A 1029 41.68 24.86 20.53
CA MET A 1029 40.77 24.40 21.59
C MET A 1029 40.00 23.14 21.16
N ALA A 1030 39.61 23.01 19.89
CA ALA A 1030 38.97 21.81 19.36
C ALA A 1030 39.88 20.57 19.46
N GLU A 1031 41.17 20.71 19.14
CA GLU A 1031 42.17 19.64 19.32
C GLU A 1031 42.38 19.27 20.79
N GLU A 1032 42.35 20.27 21.68
CA GLU A 1032 42.53 20.05 23.11
C GLU A 1032 41.37 19.27 23.74
N VAL A 1033 40.14 19.58 23.35
CA VAL A 1033 38.95 18.84 23.80
C VAL A 1033 38.89 17.43 23.18
N GLU A 1034 39.32 17.24 21.93
CA GLU A 1034 39.46 15.90 21.31
C GLU A 1034 40.35 15.00 22.19
N ALA A 1035 41.47 15.53 22.68
CA ALA A 1035 42.36 14.78 23.53
C ALA A 1035 41.73 14.39 24.88
N PHE A 1036 40.88 15.24 25.47
CA PHE A 1036 40.11 14.87 26.67
C PHE A 1036 39.05 13.82 26.36
N ASN A 1037 38.35 13.96 25.23
CA ASN A 1037 37.34 13.01 24.80
C ASN A 1037 37.92 11.60 24.56
N GLU A 1038 39.11 11.50 23.98
CA GLU A 1038 39.83 10.23 23.80
C GLU A 1038 40.20 9.59 25.15
N THR A 1039 40.65 10.36 26.13
CA THR A 1039 40.88 9.85 27.50
C THR A 1039 39.59 9.33 28.12
N MET A 1040 38.49 10.10 28.02
CA MET A 1040 37.18 9.69 28.51
C MET A 1040 36.64 8.44 27.81
N LYS A 1041 36.91 8.29 26.50
CA LYS A 1041 36.57 7.10 25.71
C LYS A 1041 37.35 5.88 26.19
N ALA A 1042 38.66 6.02 26.43
CA ALA A 1042 39.50 4.93 26.94
C ALA A 1042 39.10 4.48 28.36
N GLU A 1043 38.66 5.41 29.20
CA GLU A 1043 38.15 5.11 30.56
C GLU A 1043 36.67 4.67 30.59
N ASN A 1044 35.98 4.69 29.44
CA ASN A 1044 34.53 4.48 29.32
C ASN A 1044 33.70 5.40 30.25
N ARG A 1045 34.09 6.67 30.34
CA ARG A 1045 33.43 7.70 31.16
C ARG A 1045 32.72 8.71 30.28
N LYS A 1046 31.64 9.27 30.81
CA LYS A 1046 30.86 10.35 30.21
C LYS A 1046 31.04 11.62 31.04
N TYR A 1047 30.89 12.79 30.42
CA TYR A 1047 31.19 14.06 31.07
C TYR A 1047 30.23 15.18 30.67
N LEU A 1048 30.20 16.24 31.47
CA LEU A 1048 29.56 17.53 31.18
C LEU A 1048 30.58 18.48 30.52
N LEU A 1049 30.26 19.02 29.35
CA LEU A 1049 31.12 19.95 28.60
C LEU A 1049 30.56 21.38 28.70
N ILE A 1050 31.37 22.35 29.12
CA ILE A 1050 30.94 23.74 29.29
C ILE A 1050 31.90 24.69 28.56
N GLY A 1051 31.37 25.56 27.68
CA GLY A 1051 32.18 26.54 26.95
C GLY A 1051 31.41 27.75 26.41
N PRO A 1052 32.10 28.76 25.85
CA PRO A 1052 31.52 30.01 25.38
C PRO A 1052 31.24 29.95 23.86
N GLY A 1053 30.11 30.51 23.44
CA GLY A 1053 29.68 30.51 22.05
C GLY A 1053 29.37 29.13 21.49
N ARG A 1054 29.34 29.02 20.17
CA ARG A 1054 28.77 27.86 19.47
C ARG A 1054 29.70 26.65 19.45
N TRP A 1055 29.23 25.47 19.82
CA TRP A 1055 29.97 24.22 19.53
C TRP A 1055 29.64 23.72 18.11
N GLY A 1056 30.65 23.30 17.36
CA GLY A 1056 30.46 22.68 16.03
C GLY A 1056 30.12 23.64 14.90
N THR A 1057 30.53 24.91 15.02
CA THR A 1057 30.42 25.92 13.95
C THR A 1057 31.58 25.82 12.96
N ARG A 1058 31.35 26.16 11.69
CA ARG A 1058 32.44 26.34 10.70
C ARG A 1058 33.12 27.70 10.80
N ASP A 1059 32.46 28.70 11.37
CA ASP A 1059 33.03 30.01 11.63
C ASP A 1059 33.75 30.01 13.00
N PRO A 1060 35.10 30.03 13.04
CA PRO A 1060 35.86 29.98 14.28
C PRO A 1060 35.70 31.25 15.14
N TRP A 1061 35.10 32.33 14.61
CA TRP A 1061 34.94 33.60 15.33
C TRP A 1061 33.67 33.70 16.16
N ILE A 1062 32.74 32.76 16.00
CA ILE A 1062 31.46 32.71 16.75
C ILE A 1062 31.36 31.46 17.64
N GLY A 1063 32.37 30.59 17.64
CA GLY A 1063 32.34 29.34 18.38
C GLY A 1063 33.58 28.46 18.22
N ILE A 1064 33.55 27.28 18.84
CA ILE A 1064 34.60 26.27 18.80
C ILE A 1064 34.28 25.25 17.69
N PRO A 1065 35.10 25.16 16.63
CA PRO A 1065 34.83 24.34 15.45
C PRO A 1065 35.20 22.87 15.69
N VAL A 1066 34.45 22.19 16.56
CA VAL A 1066 34.60 20.74 16.80
C VAL A 1066 33.80 19.91 15.81
N ASP A 1067 34.37 18.80 15.38
CA ASP A 1067 33.62 17.70 14.77
C ASP A 1067 33.00 16.80 15.85
N TRP A 1068 31.88 16.15 15.54
CA TRP A 1068 31.19 15.29 16.51
C TRP A 1068 32.08 14.22 17.17
N PRO A 1069 32.93 13.46 16.46
CA PRO A 1069 33.83 12.49 17.08
C PRO A 1069 34.77 13.08 18.15
N GLN A 1070 35.07 14.38 18.08
CA GLN A 1070 35.95 15.05 19.03
C GLN A 1070 35.29 15.28 20.40
N ILE A 1071 33.96 15.18 20.50
CA ILE A 1071 33.20 15.40 21.74
C ILE A 1071 32.16 14.30 22.00
N SER A 1072 32.28 13.15 21.34
CA SER A 1072 31.27 12.09 21.31
C SER A 1072 30.94 11.45 22.68
N ASN A 1073 31.79 11.60 23.69
CA ASN A 1073 31.55 11.12 25.04
C ASN A 1073 30.94 12.17 25.98
N ALA A 1074 30.77 13.42 25.51
CA ALA A 1074 30.00 14.42 26.24
C ALA A 1074 28.54 13.97 26.33
N LYS A 1075 27.97 14.03 27.53
CA LYS A 1075 26.56 13.66 27.77
C LYS A 1075 25.65 14.87 27.84
N VAL A 1076 26.20 16.01 28.24
CA VAL A 1076 25.59 17.32 28.08
C VAL A 1076 26.62 18.33 27.61
N ILE A 1077 26.22 19.18 26.67
CA ILE A 1077 27.00 20.32 26.18
C ILE A 1077 26.30 21.60 26.63
N VAL A 1078 27.05 22.49 27.26
CA VAL A 1078 26.58 23.77 27.77
C VAL A 1078 27.27 24.90 27.02
N GLU A 1079 26.48 25.70 26.32
CA GLU A 1079 26.90 26.95 25.72
C GLU A 1079 26.66 28.10 26.67
N THR A 1080 27.63 28.99 26.78
CA THR A 1080 27.58 30.17 27.64
C THR A 1080 27.90 31.43 26.84
N ASP A 1081 27.37 32.56 27.28
CA ASP A 1081 27.66 33.87 26.73
C ASP A 1081 28.98 34.44 27.27
N LEU A 1082 29.68 35.20 26.43
CA LEU A 1082 30.90 35.93 26.79
C LEU A 1082 30.86 37.31 26.12
N ASP A 1083 31.49 38.32 26.72
CA ASP A 1083 31.52 39.68 26.17
C ASP A 1083 32.12 39.69 24.74
N GLY A 1084 31.30 40.09 23.76
CA GLY A 1084 31.67 40.07 22.34
C GLY A 1084 31.51 38.70 21.65
N PHE A 1085 30.86 37.74 22.30
CA PHE A 1085 30.60 36.37 21.82
C PHE A 1085 29.13 35.99 22.11
N PRO A 1086 28.18 36.39 21.23
CA PRO A 1086 26.76 36.17 21.45
C PRO A 1086 26.36 34.69 21.27
N LEU A 1087 25.27 34.31 21.95
CA LEU A 1087 24.74 32.95 21.97
C LEU A 1087 23.54 32.86 21.00
N GLU A 1088 23.79 32.41 19.77
CA GLU A 1088 22.76 32.21 18.74
C GLU A 1088 22.26 30.75 18.70
N ALA A 1089 21.04 30.53 18.21
CA ALA A 1089 20.45 29.20 18.13
C ALA A 1089 21.05 28.37 16.98
N SER A 1090 21.64 27.21 17.31
CA SER A 1090 22.27 26.25 16.39
C SER A 1090 21.31 25.47 15.47
N SER A 1091 20.07 25.92 15.27
CA SER A 1091 19.06 25.15 14.52
C SER A 1091 19.37 25.08 13.03
N GLY A 1092 19.40 23.84 12.50
CA GLY A 1092 19.47 23.52 11.07
C GLY A 1092 20.81 23.00 10.54
N SER A 1093 21.86 22.82 11.36
CA SER A 1093 23.13 22.23 10.90
C SER A 1093 23.21 20.71 11.08
N HIS A 1094 24.01 20.04 10.25
CA HIS A 1094 24.32 18.60 10.40
C HIS A 1094 24.86 18.25 11.79
N PHE A 1095 25.70 19.12 12.37
CA PHE A 1095 26.22 18.96 13.73
C PHE A 1095 25.09 18.89 14.77
N PHE A 1096 24.12 19.79 14.68
CA PHE A 1096 23.00 19.85 15.63
C PHE A 1096 22.12 18.60 15.56
N HIS A 1097 21.85 18.09 14.36
CA HIS A 1097 21.14 16.82 14.17
C HIS A 1097 21.84 15.67 14.89
N ASN A 1098 23.15 15.53 14.70
CA ASN A 1098 23.92 14.45 15.32
C ASN A 1098 23.89 14.53 16.87
N VAL A 1099 23.93 15.73 17.45
CA VAL A 1099 23.79 15.94 18.90
C VAL A 1099 22.42 15.45 19.40
N THR A 1100 21.34 15.85 18.73
CA THR A 1100 19.99 15.44 19.11
C THR A 1100 19.77 13.93 18.93
N SER A 1101 20.33 13.33 17.87
CA SER A 1101 20.17 11.91 17.58
C SER A 1101 20.85 10.99 18.59
N MET A 1102 21.91 11.47 19.24
CA MET A 1102 22.73 10.70 20.19
C MET A 1102 22.28 10.84 21.65
N ASN A 1103 21.12 11.46 21.88
CA ASN A 1103 20.57 11.70 23.22
C ASN A 1103 21.59 12.43 24.14
N VAL A 1104 22.27 13.43 23.58
CA VAL A 1104 23.11 14.38 24.31
C VAL A 1104 22.26 15.59 24.66
N GLY A 1105 22.28 15.97 25.94
CA GLY A 1105 21.59 17.19 26.36
C GLY A 1105 22.32 18.44 25.85
N TYR A 1106 21.58 19.43 25.39
CA TYR A 1106 22.16 20.67 24.88
C TYR A 1106 21.56 21.86 25.60
N PHE A 1107 22.37 22.58 26.35
CA PHE A 1107 21.95 23.67 27.23
C PHE A 1107 22.51 24.99 26.73
N SER A 1108 21.66 25.99 26.59
CA SER A 1108 22.08 27.37 26.37
C SER A 1108 21.90 28.16 27.66
N VAL A 1109 22.97 28.75 28.19
CA VAL A 1109 22.92 29.55 29.42
C VAL A 1109 23.38 30.97 29.12
N ASN A 1110 22.45 31.92 29.27
CA ASN A 1110 22.69 33.34 29.19
C ASN A 1110 22.79 33.92 30.60
N GLN A 1111 23.99 34.35 30.98
CA GLN A 1111 24.28 34.86 32.32
C GLN A 1111 23.63 36.23 32.61
N SER A 1112 23.14 36.94 31.58
CA SER A 1112 22.38 38.19 31.78
C SER A 1112 20.91 37.98 32.17
N ASN A 1113 20.38 36.75 32.06
CA ASN A 1113 19.02 36.40 32.46
C ASN A 1113 18.97 35.92 33.93
N GLN A 1114 18.17 36.57 34.78
CA GLN A 1114 18.05 36.23 36.21
C GLN A 1114 17.54 34.81 36.50
N LYS A 1115 16.89 34.15 35.52
CA LYS A 1115 16.40 32.77 35.67
C LYS A 1115 17.45 31.69 35.37
N GLN A 1116 18.53 32.00 34.66
CA GLN A 1116 19.51 31.02 34.21
C GLN A 1116 20.83 31.23 34.94
N PHE A 1117 21.49 30.17 35.42
CA PHE A 1117 22.74 30.32 36.14
C PHE A 1117 23.63 29.07 36.08
N ILE A 1118 24.93 29.30 36.28
CA ILE A 1118 25.94 28.27 36.53
C ILE A 1118 26.64 28.65 37.83
N ASN A 1119 26.70 27.71 38.78
CA ASN A 1119 27.38 27.89 40.05
C ASN A 1119 28.89 27.67 39.89
N TRP A 1120 29.59 28.70 39.41
CA TRP A 1120 31.05 28.65 39.20
C TRP A 1120 31.82 28.36 40.48
N ASP A 1121 31.38 28.91 41.62
CA ASP A 1121 32.02 28.70 42.93
C ASP A 1121 31.98 27.24 43.36
N PHE A 1122 30.90 26.51 43.05
CA PHE A 1122 30.80 25.08 43.32
C PHE A 1122 31.80 24.29 42.46
N ILE A 1123 31.84 24.55 41.14
CA ILE A 1123 32.71 23.82 40.19
C ILE A 1123 34.18 24.02 40.56
N PHE A 1124 34.61 25.25 40.83
CA PHE A 1124 36.01 25.56 41.13
C PHE A 1124 36.49 25.06 42.51
N ARG A 1125 35.58 24.62 43.40
CA ARG A 1125 35.94 23.96 44.67
C ARG A 1125 36.17 22.46 44.53
N GLN A 1126 35.82 21.85 43.40
CA GLN A 1126 36.00 20.43 43.16
C GLN A 1126 37.47 20.07 42.89
N PRO A 1127 37.88 18.80 43.08
CA PRO A 1127 39.22 18.35 42.74
C PRO A 1127 39.52 18.54 41.25
N LEU A 1128 40.58 19.30 40.96
CA LEU A 1128 41.14 19.42 39.61
C LEU A 1128 41.88 18.12 39.28
N HIS A 1129 41.41 17.40 38.26
CA HIS A 1129 41.99 16.13 37.83
C HIS A 1129 43.09 16.33 36.79
N ASP A 1130 42.83 17.18 35.80
CA ASP A 1130 43.77 17.53 34.74
C ASP A 1130 43.53 18.96 34.25
N GLU A 1131 44.58 19.62 33.78
CA GLU A 1131 44.53 20.99 33.24
C GLU A 1131 45.43 21.07 32.01
N LYS A 1132 44.86 21.58 30.92
CA LYS A 1132 45.57 21.88 29.68
C LYS A 1132 45.58 23.39 29.44
N LYS A 1133 45.92 23.83 28.23
CA LYS A 1133 46.17 25.26 27.96
C LYS A 1133 44.88 26.08 28.05
N TYR A 1134 43.76 25.55 27.57
CA TYR A 1134 42.47 26.23 27.50
C TYR A 1134 41.37 25.55 28.33
N PHE A 1135 41.49 24.26 28.65
CA PHE A 1135 40.48 23.49 29.37
C PHE A 1135 40.96 23.01 30.75
N LYS A 1136 40.02 22.97 31.69
CA LYS A 1136 40.17 22.37 33.02
C LYS A 1136 39.20 21.19 33.15
N HIS A 1137 39.69 20.09 33.71
CA HIS A 1137 38.89 18.89 33.98
C HIS A 1137 38.77 18.69 35.50
N PHE A 1138 37.55 18.81 35.99
CA PHE A 1138 37.19 18.56 37.38
C PHE A 1138 36.54 17.19 37.52
N ARG A 1139 36.90 16.46 38.58
CA ARG A 1139 36.33 15.14 38.89
C ARG A 1139 35.77 15.15 40.31
N LEU A 1140 34.47 14.96 40.43
CA LEU A 1140 33.75 14.93 41.70
C LEU A 1140 33.91 13.55 42.38
N ASP A 1141 33.85 13.54 43.71
CA ASP A 1141 33.85 12.30 44.51
C ASP A 1141 32.50 11.57 44.46
N LYS A 1142 31.41 12.32 44.25
CA LYS A 1142 30.04 11.82 44.08
C LYS A 1142 29.53 12.12 42.68
N PRO A 1143 28.67 11.26 42.11
CA PRO A 1143 28.07 11.53 40.83
C PRO A 1143 27.01 12.64 40.96
N PHE A 1144 26.96 13.53 39.98
CA PHE A 1144 25.86 14.48 39.82
C PHE A 1144 24.81 13.91 38.85
N THR A 1145 23.57 14.36 39.02
CA THR A 1145 22.43 13.97 38.18
C THR A 1145 22.06 15.12 37.24
N ILE A 1146 21.76 14.78 35.99
CA ILE A 1146 21.26 15.71 34.98
C ILE A 1146 19.79 15.38 34.72
N LYS A 1147 18.93 16.39 34.80
CA LYS A 1147 17.49 16.29 34.53
C LYS A 1147 17.13 17.21 33.37
N ILE A 1148 16.53 16.67 32.31
CA ILE A 1148 16.14 17.43 31.11
C ILE A 1148 14.67 17.20 30.80
N ASP A 1149 13.87 18.25 30.92
CA ASP A 1149 12.48 18.28 30.47
C ASP A 1149 12.42 19.01 29.12
N GLY A 1150 12.42 18.24 28.04
CA GLY A 1150 12.38 18.77 26.68
C GLY A 1150 11.05 19.47 26.33
N LYS A 1151 9.95 19.19 27.05
CA LYS A 1151 8.64 19.83 26.81
C LYS A 1151 8.58 21.22 27.42
N LYS A 1152 9.00 21.35 28.68
CA LYS A 1152 9.09 22.65 29.37
C LYS A 1152 10.35 23.43 28.98
N ARG A 1153 11.32 22.77 28.33
CA ARG A 1153 12.67 23.27 27.99
C ARG A 1153 13.53 23.55 29.21
N ASN A 1154 13.22 22.90 30.34
CA ASN A 1154 13.97 23.06 31.57
C ASN A 1154 15.07 22.02 31.65
N GLY A 1155 16.30 22.44 31.91
CA GLY A 1155 17.44 21.57 32.15
C GLY A 1155 18.14 21.98 33.44
N THR A 1156 18.44 20.99 34.28
CA THR A 1156 19.14 21.22 35.52
C THR A 1156 20.20 20.16 35.77
N VAL A 1157 21.28 20.56 36.44
CA VAL A 1157 22.33 19.68 36.93
C VAL A 1157 22.37 19.81 38.44
N ILE A 1158 22.23 18.69 39.15
CA ILE A 1158 22.12 18.62 40.61
C ILE A 1158 23.23 17.73 41.17
N GLU A 1159 23.77 18.10 42.32
CA GLU A 1159 24.85 17.35 43.01
C GLU A 1159 24.47 15.94 43.43
#